data_AF-Q2HFH7-F1
#
_entry.id   AF-Q2HFH7-F1
#
_cell.length_a   1.000
_cell.length_b   1.000
_cell.length_c   1.000
_cell.angle_alpha   90.00
_cell.angle_beta   90.00
_cell.angle_gamma   90.00
#
_symmetry.space_group_name_H-M   'P 1'
#
loop_
_entity.id
_entity.type
_entity.pdbx_description
1 polymer ?
#
loop_
_entity_poly.entity_id
_entity_poly.type
_entity_poly.pdbx_seq_one_letter_code
_entity_poly.pdbx_strand_id
1 'polypeptide(L)'
;MENHDRAILEASAKHPIVPLEKGKFYTYGTAGFRMKADLLEGISFRVGLLASLRSRKLNGQAIGVMITASHNPAADNGVKIVDPLGEMLEQDWERYATALVNATSDEQLVEVYNRLATDLKIDLKASAKVVYGRDTRALGTQAGHSPRRRSRVYQDRVSELGYYEKLAGAFVRAMKGRRINGALQVDCANGVGGPKLSEFLKHIPKDKVNFDVKVVNDDVLRPELLNLDCGADFVKTKQRAPPNPKPQPGLRSCSLDGDADRLIYYWQDPEGGFVMLDGDRISSLAASFIGDLVESAGLKDDLRIGVVQTAYANGASTNYITQHLKLPVICTPTGVKHLHHVAQGFDIGVYFEANGHGTVLFSPDALTAFKTKEPQSPAQKDALDTLAALGDLINQTVGDAISDALMVEVILAHKNWTLRDWAMTYADLPNRLVRVEVGNKDLFQTTDAERRLSAPEGAQDEIDQAVKKYKDARSFARASGTENACRVYAEAASRSEANELAERPDPIPATTITTLSALHVDLHIEGSPRPIHAQDRNLNRNRSVSLFSPLRPSPRHQHHPHHLRFDPLGRYTTTTTADNFVFEMEEDIQERERLRLAGGVPKYISPGSSGEVSPDLASTPSDSILGAWHSKLGEETPKLGDAEEREENGTGEVLLVAS
;
A
#
# COMPACT_ATOMS: atom_id res chain seq x y z
N MET A 1 25.79 -21.95 -25.36
CA MET A 1 24.78 -21.79 -24.31
C MET A 1 25.56 -21.55 -23.04
N GLU A 2 25.41 -20.37 -22.44
CA GLU A 2 26.12 -20.03 -21.21
C GLU A 2 25.59 -20.86 -20.04
N ASN A 3 26.35 -20.99 -18.94
CA ASN A 3 25.91 -21.81 -17.79
C ASN A 3 24.56 -21.34 -17.21
N HIS A 4 24.29 -20.04 -17.26
CA HIS A 4 23.05 -19.45 -16.77
C HIS A 4 21.84 -19.74 -17.68
N ASP A 5 22.04 -19.80 -19.00
CA ASP A 5 20.99 -20.17 -19.96
C ASP A 5 20.42 -21.55 -19.62
N ARG A 6 21.30 -22.53 -19.41
CA ARG A 6 20.91 -23.90 -19.05
C ARG A 6 20.15 -23.94 -17.73
N ALA A 7 20.60 -23.20 -16.72
CA ALA A 7 19.92 -23.11 -15.43
C ALA A 7 18.51 -22.51 -15.56
N ILE A 8 18.34 -21.47 -16.40
CA ILE A 8 17.04 -20.87 -16.67
C ILE A 8 16.12 -21.87 -17.39
N LEU A 9 16.60 -22.59 -18.40
CA LEU A 9 15.81 -23.63 -19.10
C LEU A 9 15.34 -24.72 -18.13
N GLU A 10 16.26 -25.29 -17.35
CA GLU A 10 15.95 -26.37 -16.41
C GLU A 10 14.97 -25.92 -15.30
N ALA A 11 15.06 -24.66 -14.85
CA ALA A 11 14.14 -24.11 -13.87
C ALA A 11 12.78 -23.73 -14.48
N SER A 12 12.76 -23.13 -15.68
CA SER A 12 11.53 -22.76 -16.38
C SER A 12 10.66 -23.98 -16.69
N ALA A 13 11.27 -25.10 -17.07
CA ALA A 13 10.58 -26.36 -17.31
C ALA A 13 9.83 -26.89 -16.07
N LYS A 14 10.26 -26.52 -14.85
CA LYS A 14 9.58 -26.86 -13.59
C LYS A 14 8.45 -25.88 -13.24
N HIS A 15 8.42 -24.71 -13.86
CA HIS A 15 7.47 -23.63 -13.61
C HIS A 15 6.82 -23.15 -14.92
N PRO A 16 6.03 -24.03 -15.58
CA PRO A 16 5.42 -23.71 -16.86
C PRO A 16 4.46 -22.52 -16.73
N ILE A 17 4.40 -21.70 -17.78
CA ILE A 17 3.40 -20.64 -17.87
C ILE A 17 2.07 -21.26 -18.33
N VAL A 18 0.96 -20.89 -17.68
CA VAL A 18 -0.37 -21.31 -18.13
C VAL A 18 -0.75 -20.48 -19.37
N PRO A 19 -1.02 -21.09 -20.54
CA PRO A 19 -1.42 -20.33 -21.71
C PRO A 19 -2.80 -19.69 -21.53
N LEU A 20 -2.93 -18.43 -21.93
CA LEU A 20 -4.23 -17.75 -21.99
C LEU A 20 -4.95 -18.04 -23.31
N GLU A 21 -6.25 -17.72 -23.35
CA GLU A 21 -7.03 -17.78 -24.59
C GLU A 21 -6.38 -16.95 -25.71
N LYS A 22 -6.59 -17.36 -26.95
CA LYS A 22 -5.98 -16.72 -28.13
C LYS A 22 -6.23 -15.21 -28.13
N GLY A 23 -5.15 -14.43 -28.15
CA GLY A 23 -5.19 -12.97 -28.17
C GLY A 23 -5.19 -12.30 -26.79
N LYS A 24 -5.14 -13.06 -25.69
CA LYS A 24 -4.93 -12.55 -24.34
C LYS A 24 -3.48 -12.71 -23.90
N PHE A 25 -3.01 -11.77 -23.11
CA PHE A 25 -1.64 -11.71 -22.60
C PHE A 25 -1.65 -11.30 -21.12
N TYR A 26 -0.70 -11.81 -20.34
CA TYR A 26 -0.47 -11.33 -18.99
C TYR A 26 0.06 -9.90 -19.05
N THR A 27 -0.42 -9.01 -18.19
CA THR A 27 0.04 -7.61 -18.16
C THR A 27 0.47 -7.24 -16.75
N TYR A 28 1.65 -6.62 -16.61
CA TYR A 28 2.08 -6.03 -15.36
C TYR A 28 1.33 -4.70 -15.17
N GLY A 29 0.39 -4.67 -14.23
CA GLY A 29 -0.42 -3.49 -13.95
C GLY A 29 0.19 -2.59 -12.86
N THR A 30 -0.59 -1.61 -12.41
CA THR A 30 -0.18 -0.64 -11.37
C THR A 30 0.30 -1.30 -10.07
N ALA A 31 -0.22 -2.50 -9.75
CA ALA A 31 0.12 -3.28 -8.56
C ALA A 31 0.78 -4.63 -8.90
N GLY A 32 1.45 -4.73 -10.04
CA GLY A 32 2.09 -5.94 -10.52
C GLY A 32 1.16 -6.89 -11.26
N PHE A 33 1.52 -8.18 -11.29
CA PHE A 33 0.63 -9.22 -11.81
C PHE A 33 -0.34 -9.65 -10.72
N ARG A 34 -1.64 -9.72 -11.03
CA ARG A 34 -2.67 -10.13 -10.08
C ARG A 34 -3.76 -10.91 -10.78
N MET A 35 -4.06 -12.10 -10.27
CA MET A 35 -4.99 -13.06 -10.88
C MET A 35 -5.26 -14.23 -9.91
N LYS A 36 -5.95 -15.27 -10.39
CA LYS A 36 -6.11 -16.52 -9.63
C LYS A 36 -4.75 -17.14 -9.30
N ALA A 37 -4.62 -17.67 -8.08
CA ALA A 37 -3.34 -18.12 -7.54
C ALA A 37 -2.71 -19.29 -8.33
N ASP A 38 -3.53 -20.12 -8.97
CA ASP A 38 -3.11 -21.24 -9.82
C ASP A 38 -2.38 -20.82 -11.11
N LEU A 39 -2.53 -19.56 -11.54
CA LEU A 39 -1.84 -19.02 -12.71
C LEU A 39 -0.47 -18.40 -12.38
N LEU A 40 -0.15 -18.21 -11.10
CA LEU A 40 0.94 -17.32 -10.67
C LEU A 40 2.30 -17.99 -10.50
N GLU A 41 2.39 -19.32 -10.48
CA GLU A 41 3.66 -20.02 -10.22
C GLU A 41 4.71 -19.67 -11.29
N GLY A 42 4.40 -19.93 -12.57
CA GLY A 42 5.27 -19.61 -13.70
C GLY A 42 5.53 -18.11 -13.87
N ILE A 43 4.58 -17.26 -13.45
CA ILE A 43 4.71 -15.80 -13.47
C ILE A 43 5.71 -15.34 -12.42
N SER A 44 5.59 -15.84 -11.19
CA SER A 44 6.45 -15.47 -10.06
C SER A 44 7.90 -15.88 -10.31
N PHE A 45 8.13 -17.04 -10.93
CA PHE A 45 9.46 -17.45 -11.41
C PHE A 45 10.07 -16.42 -12.36
N ARG A 46 9.32 -16.00 -13.39
CA ARG A 46 9.77 -15.02 -14.38
C ARG A 46 9.96 -13.62 -13.78
N VAL A 47 9.16 -13.24 -12.79
CA VAL A 47 9.35 -12.02 -12.00
C VAL A 47 10.65 -12.07 -11.18
N GLY A 48 11.00 -13.23 -10.61
CA GLY A 48 12.29 -13.43 -9.95
C GLY A 48 13.48 -13.21 -10.90
N LEU A 49 13.39 -13.68 -12.14
CA LEU A 49 14.40 -13.39 -13.17
C LEU A 49 14.53 -11.89 -13.43
N LEU A 50 13.41 -11.18 -13.61
CA LEU A 50 13.43 -9.73 -13.82
C LEU A 50 13.98 -8.96 -12.61
N ALA A 51 13.59 -9.32 -11.39
CA ALA A 51 14.10 -8.70 -10.17
C ALA A 51 15.62 -8.84 -10.08
N SER A 52 16.16 -9.99 -10.50
CA SER A 52 17.60 -10.20 -10.57
C SER A 52 18.29 -9.32 -11.63
N LEU A 53 17.66 -9.09 -12.78
CA LEU A 53 18.16 -8.13 -13.79
C LEU A 53 18.11 -6.70 -13.26
N ARG A 54 17.03 -6.33 -12.57
CA ARG A 54 16.86 -4.99 -11.97
C ARG A 54 17.94 -4.70 -10.93
N SER A 55 18.21 -5.67 -10.05
CA SER A 55 19.28 -5.54 -9.06
C SER A 55 20.64 -5.32 -9.71
N ARG A 56 20.99 -6.13 -10.73
CA ARG A 56 22.26 -5.97 -11.47
C ARG A 56 22.33 -4.63 -12.21
N LYS A 57 21.22 -4.17 -12.80
CA LYS A 57 21.15 -2.87 -13.46
C LYS A 57 21.47 -1.73 -12.50
N LEU A 58 21.03 -1.86 -11.25
CA LEU A 58 21.23 -0.89 -10.17
C LEU A 58 22.45 -1.22 -9.31
N ASN A 59 23.49 -1.82 -9.91
CA ASN A 59 24.78 -2.11 -9.27
C ASN A 59 24.69 -3.01 -8.02
N GLY A 60 23.79 -3.99 -8.03
CA GLY A 60 23.63 -4.97 -6.95
C GLY A 60 22.79 -4.48 -5.77
N GLN A 61 22.11 -3.34 -5.90
CA GLN A 61 21.14 -2.88 -4.90
C GLN A 61 20.04 -3.91 -4.65
N ALA A 62 19.52 -3.94 -3.43
CA ALA A 62 18.46 -4.86 -3.04
C ALA A 62 17.17 -4.53 -3.79
N ILE A 63 16.57 -5.53 -4.43
CA ILE A 63 15.25 -5.43 -5.05
C ILE A 63 14.26 -6.27 -4.25
N GLY A 64 13.11 -5.68 -3.94
CA GLY A 64 12.03 -6.36 -3.26
C GLY A 64 11.09 -7.08 -4.21
N VAL A 65 10.57 -8.24 -3.80
CA VAL A 65 9.41 -8.90 -4.41
C VAL A 65 8.37 -9.17 -3.34
N MET A 66 7.16 -8.64 -3.50
CA MET A 66 6.06 -8.86 -2.56
C MET A 66 4.98 -9.74 -3.22
N ILE A 67 4.67 -10.87 -2.57
CA ILE A 67 3.65 -11.82 -3.02
C ILE A 67 2.36 -11.57 -2.24
N THR A 68 1.40 -10.91 -2.87
CA THR A 68 0.10 -10.58 -2.29
C THR A 68 -0.88 -10.10 -3.36
N ALA A 69 -2.18 -10.27 -3.09
CA ALA A 69 -3.24 -9.57 -3.80
C ALA A 69 -4.03 -8.57 -2.92
N SER A 70 -3.49 -8.15 -1.77
CA SER A 70 -4.08 -7.07 -0.94
C SER A 70 -5.55 -7.37 -0.61
N HIS A 71 -6.47 -6.46 -0.93
CA HIS A 71 -7.92 -6.56 -0.74
C HIS A 71 -8.65 -7.64 -1.58
N ASN A 72 -8.01 -8.28 -2.56
CA ASN A 72 -8.69 -9.28 -3.40
C ASN A 72 -9.20 -10.48 -2.57
N PRO A 73 -10.19 -11.24 -3.07
CA PRO A 73 -10.62 -12.49 -2.46
C PRO A 73 -9.47 -13.48 -2.28
N ALA A 74 -9.56 -14.36 -1.28
CA ALA A 74 -8.52 -15.32 -0.91
C ALA A 74 -7.98 -16.21 -2.04
N ALA A 75 -8.81 -16.53 -3.04
CA ALA A 75 -8.45 -17.36 -4.19
C ALA A 75 -7.52 -16.68 -5.21
N ASP A 76 -7.40 -15.36 -5.15
CA ASP A 76 -6.47 -14.61 -5.97
C ASP A 76 -5.10 -14.54 -5.27
N ASN A 77 -4.05 -14.23 -6.02
CA ASN A 77 -2.78 -13.78 -5.45
C ASN A 77 -2.15 -12.77 -6.43
N GLY A 78 -0.95 -12.29 -6.13
CA GLY A 78 -0.23 -11.38 -7.00
C GLY A 78 1.24 -11.30 -6.66
N VAL A 79 1.99 -10.67 -7.55
CA VAL A 79 3.43 -10.45 -7.37
C VAL A 79 3.79 -9.06 -7.91
N LYS A 80 4.46 -8.26 -7.08
CA LYS A 80 4.94 -6.91 -7.41
C LYS A 80 6.42 -6.76 -7.06
N ILE A 81 7.15 -5.99 -7.86
CA ILE A 81 8.55 -5.63 -7.62
C ILE A 81 8.61 -4.25 -6.96
N VAL A 82 9.53 -4.14 -6.00
CA VAL A 82 9.86 -2.94 -5.22
C VAL A 82 11.30 -2.56 -5.50
N ASP A 83 11.54 -1.32 -5.91
CA ASP A 83 12.86 -0.77 -6.22
C ASP A 83 13.63 -0.36 -4.94
N PRO A 84 14.92 0.02 -5.03
CA PRO A 84 15.81 0.11 -3.86
C PRO A 84 15.46 1.13 -2.78
N LEU A 85 14.68 2.16 -3.09
CA LEU A 85 14.21 3.13 -2.10
C LEU A 85 12.84 2.72 -1.52
N GLY A 86 12.36 1.52 -1.87
CA GLY A 86 11.09 0.93 -1.48
C GLY A 86 9.89 1.43 -2.28
N GLU A 87 10.15 2.21 -3.33
CA GLU A 87 9.18 2.63 -4.32
C GLU A 87 8.75 1.47 -5.22
N MET A 88 7.62 1.64 -5.90
CA MET A 88 7.14 0.67 -6.88
C MET A 88 8.06 0.64 -8.10
N LEU A 89 8.21 -0.53 -8.75
CA LEU A 89 8.99 -0.72 -9.97
C LEU A 89 8.87 0.45 -10.98
N GLU A 90 10.00 0.95 -11.45
CA GLU A 90 10.07 1.95 -12.53
C GLU A 90 9.18 1.58 -13.73
N GLN A 91 8.41 2.54 -14.22
CA GLN A 91 7.34 2.30 -15.21
C GLN A 91 7.86 1.67 -16.51
N ASP A 92 9.05 2.08 -16.98
CA ASP A 92 9.69 1.51 -18.17
C ASP A 92 10.08 0.03 -18.02
N TRP A 93 10.10 -0.50 -16.80
CA TRP A 93 10.39 -1.90 -16.52
C TRP A 93 9.15 -2.80 -16.52
N GLU A 94 7.94 -2.24 -16.44
CA GLU A 94 6.68 -3.00 -16.49
C GLU A 94 6.52 -3.74 -17.82
N ARG A 95 6.95 -3.12 -18.93
CA ARG A 95 6.97 -3.76 -20.25
C ARG A 95 7.96 -4.92 -20.33
N TYR A 96 9.07 -4.87 -19.59
CA TYR A 96 10.04 -5.97 -19.55
C TYR A 96 9.50 -7.16 -18.74
N ALA A 97 8.80 -6.87 -17.63
CA ALA A 97 8.04 -7.89 -16.89
C ALA A 97 7.00 -8.57 -17.77
N THR A 98 6.21 -7.76 -18.48
CA THR A 98 5.19 -8.23 -19.42
C THR A 98 5.81 -9.08 -20.55
N ALA A 99 6.94 -8.65 -21.11
CA ALA A 99 7.63 -9.40 -22.17
C ALA A 99 8.16 -10.76 -21.69
N LEU A 100 8.82 -10.80 -20.52
CA LEU A 100 9.34 -12.06 -19.95
C LEU A 100 8.22 -13.05 -19.62
N VAL A 101 7.13 -12.58 -19.00
CA VAL A 101 6.02 -13.44 -18.60
C VAL A 101 5.31 -14.06 -19.80
N ASN A 102 5.20 -13.35 -20.91
CA ASN A 102 4.54 -13.84 -22.12
C ASN A 102 5.47 -14.61 -23.08
N ALA A 103 6.68 -14.98 -22.65
CA ALA A 103 7.49 -15.92 -23.41
C ALA A 103 6.81 -17.31 -23.47
N THR A 104 6.56 -17.79 -24.69
CA THR A 104 5.74 -18.97 -25.02
C THR A 104 6.49 -20.30 -24.95
N SER A 105 7.82 -20.27 -24.88
CA SER A 105 8.66 -21.45 -24.65
C SER A 105 9.84 -21.11 -23.71
N ASP A 106 10.48 -22.14 -23.16
CA ASP A 106 11.65 -21.98 -22.29
C ASP A 106 12.83 -21.35 -23.06
N GLU A 107 13.03 -21.72 -24.33
CA GLU A 107 14.04 -21.13 -25.20
C GLU A 107 13.74 -19.65 -25.48
N GLN A 108 12.48 -19.31 -25.74
CA GLN A 108 12.07 -17.93 -25.94
C GLN A 108 12.27 -17.11 -24.65
N LEU A 109 12.05 -17.69 -23.47
CA LEU A 109 12.31 -17.01 -22.20
C LEU A 109 13.78 -16.64 -22.06
N VAL A 110 14.70 -17.58 -22.37
CA VAL A 110 16.14 -17.32 -22.38
C VAL A 110 16.51 -16.25 -23.41
N GLU A 111 15.94 -16.32 -24.61
CA GLU A 111 16.17 -15.32 -25.65
C GLU A 111 15.76 -13.92 -25.18
N VAL A 112 14.57 -13.78 -24.59
CA VAL A 112 14.07 -12.52 -24.05
C VAL A 112 14.94 -12.04 -22.89
N TYR A 113 15.33 -12.93 -21.96
CA TYR A 113 16.20 -12.59 -20.83
C TYR A 113 17.56 -12.04 -21.30
N ASN A 114 18.21 -12.72 -22.24
CA ASN A 114 19.51 -12.30 -22.79
C ASN A 114 19.42 -11.03 -23.64
N ARG A 115 18.32 -10.87 -24.38
CA ARG A 115 18.03 -9.64 -25.13
C ARG A 115 17.88 -8.45 -24.17
N LEU A 116 17.09 -8.60 -23.11
CA LEU A 116 16.95 -7.56 -22.08
C LEU A 116 18.28 -7.20 -21.43
N ALA A 117 19.09 -8.21 -21.08
CA ALA A 117 20.42 -7.97 -20.51
C ALA A 117 21.31 -7.18 -21.47
N THR A 118 21.29 -7.52 -22.75
CA THR A 118 22.06 -6.82 -23.80
C THR A 118 21.57 -5.38 -24.00
N ASP A 119 20.26 -5.21 -24.26
CA ASP A 119 19.64 -3.92 -24.56
C ASP A 119 19.79 -2.93 -23.40
N LEU A 120 19.67 -3.43 -22.16
CA LEU A 120 19.79 -2.64 -20.94
C LEU A 120 21.23 -2.53 -20.43
N LYS A 121 22.21 -3.16 -21.12
CA LYS A 121 23.63 -3.17 -20.76
C LYS A 121 23.87 -3.67 -19.33
N ILE A 122 23.27 -4.81 -19.01
CA ILE A 122 23.35 -5.46 -17.69
C ILE A 122 24.45 -6.52 -17.75
N ASP A 123 25.42 -6.43 -16.84
CA ASP A 123 26.40 -7.49 -16.65
C ASP A 123 25.77 -8.67 -15.90
N LEU A 124 25.51 -9.78 -16.61
CA LEU A 124 24.94 -10.99 -16.03
C LEU A 124 25.88 -11.71 -15.04
N LYS A 125 27.17 -11.36 -15.01
CA LYS A 125 28.13 -11.88 -14.03
C LYS A 125 28.08 -11.11 -12.71
N ALA A 126 27.51 -9.90 -12.70
CA ALA A 126 27.31 -9.14 -11.47
C ALA A 126 26.36 -9.87 -10.52
N SER A 127 26.59 -9.69 -9.21
CA SER A 127 25.71 -10.23 -8.19
C SER A 127 24.36 -9.51 -8.20
N ALA A 128 23.30 -10.26 -7.89
CA ALA A 128 21.96 -9.73 -7.67
C ALA A 128 21.57 -9.97 -6.21
N LYS A 129 20.94 -8.97 -5.58
CA LYS A 129 20.35 -9.06 -4.24
C LYS A 129 18.83 -8.89 -4.38
N VAL A 130 18.09 -9.96 -4.13
CA VAL A 130 16.63 -9.95 -4.14
C VAL A 130 16.13 -10.41 -2.78
N VAL A 131 15.23 -9.63 -2.18
CA VAL A 131 14.53 -9.93 -0.93
C VAL A 131 13.05 -10.12 -1.26
N TYR A 132 12.36 -11.03 -0.57
CA TYR A 132 10.95 -11.24 -0.82
C TYR A 132 10.13 -11.38 0.47
N GLY A 133 8.88 -10.94 0.40
CA GLY A 133 7.86 -11.05 1.44
C GLY A 133 6.58 -11.64 0.87
N ARG A 134 5.68 -12.13 1.75
CA ARG A 134 4.37 -12.63 1.34
C ARG A 134 3.32 -12.41 2.42
N ASP A 135 2.06 -12.33 2.02
CA ASP A 135 0.91 -12.36 2.93
C ASP A 135 0.54 -13.80 3.37
N THR A 136 -0.65 -13.95 3.95
CA THR A 136 -1.18 -15.20 4.52
C THR A 136 -1.88 -16.09 3.50
N ARG A 137 -1.95 -15.72 2.21
CA ARG A 137 -2.65 -16.50 1.19
C ARG A 137 -2.05 -17.90 1.04
N ALA A 138 -2.93 -18.86 0.74
CA ALA A 138 -2.50 -20.20 0.38
C ALA A 138 -1.67 -20.17 -0.92
N LEU A 139 -0.55 -20.88 -0.93
CA LEU A 139 0.20 -21.11 -2.16
C LEU A 139 -0.55 -22.16 -2.99
N GLY A 140 -0.82 -21.86 -4.27
CA GLY A 140 -1.48 -22.79 -5.18
C GLY A 140 -0.77 -24.16 -5.18
N THR A 141 -1.55 -25.24 -5.10
CA THR A 141 -1.10 -26.65 -5.10
C THR A 141 -0.24 -27.13 -3.92
N GLN A 142 -0.46 -26.63 -2.69
CA GLN A 142 -0.06 -27.38 -1.49
C GLN A 142 -1.14 -27.31 -0.40
N ALA A 143 -2.25 -28.00 -0.63
CA ALA A 143 -3.03 -28.54 0.48
C ALA A 143 -2.21 -29.70 1.09
N GLY A 144 -1.23 -29.40 1.95
CA GLY A 144 -0.55 -30.47 2.69
C GLY A 144 0.81 -30.18 3.32
N HIS A 145 1.56 -29.15 2.90
CA HIS A 145 2.87 -28.87 3.49
C HIS A 145 2.96 -27.41 3.90
N SER A 146 3.04 -27.18 5.22
CA SER A 146 3.40 -25.90 5.81
C SER A 146 4.93 -25.81 5.84
N PRO A 147 5.61 -25.10 4.91
CA PRO A 147 7.04 -24.95 4.99
C PRO A 147 7.28 -23.79 5.95
N ARG A 148 7.48 -24.10 7.23
CA ARG A 148 8.14 -23.17 8.17
C ARG A 148 9.61 -23.03 7.74
N ARG A 149 9.87 -22.30 6.65
CA ARG A 149 11.22 -21.79 6.38
C ARG A 149 11.44 -20.59 7.28
N ARG A 150 12.30 -20.77 8.29
CA ARG A 150 12.80 -19.66 9.13
C ARG A 150 13.49 -18.66 8.21
N SER A 151 13.01 -17.42 8.22
CA SER A 151 13.77 -16.28 7.73
C SER A 151 15.10 -16.24 8.49
N ARG A 152 16.21 -16.10 7.75
CA ARG A 152 17.52 -15.84 8.32
C ARG A 152 17.44 -14.46 8.98
N VAL A 153 17.54 -14.39 10.30
CA VAL A 153 17.57 -13.12 11.03
C VAL A 153 18.90 -12.46 10.70
N TYR A 154 18.88 -11.43 9.85
CA TYR A 154 20.00 -10.51 9.70
C TYR A 154 20.06 -9.67 10.99
N GLN A 155 21.21 -9.64 11.65
CA GLN A 155 21.49 -8.84 12.86
C GLN A 155 21.78 -7.36 12.52
N ASP A 156 21.11 -6.84 11.49
CA ASP A 156 21.24 -5.45 11.05
C ASP A 156 19.93 -4.69 11.32
N ARG A 157 19.98 -3.35 11.23
CA ARG A 157 18.80 -2.46 11.36
C ARG A 157 17.68 -2.80 10.35
N VAL A 158 17.96 -3.60 9.33
CA VAL A 158 17.02 -4.15 8.35
C VAL A 158 16.46 -5.47 8.84
N SER A 159 15.52 -5.38 9.79
CA SER A 159 14.81 -6.53 10.33
C SER A 159 13.39 -6.15 10.73
N GLU A 160 12.52 -7.16 10.89
CA GLU A 160 11.17 -6.97 11.41
C GLU A 160 11.19 -6.31 12.80
N LEU A 161 12.15 -6.69 13.66
CA LEU A 161 12.38 -6.05 14.95
C LEU A 161 12.75 -4.57 14.79
N GLY A 162 13.64 -4.25 13.84
CA GLY A 162 14.03 -2.87 13.56
C GLY A 162 12.86 -1.98 13.14
N TYR A 163 11.90 -2.53 12.37
CA TYR A 163 10.63 -1.85 12.06
C TYR A 163 9.83 -1.54 13.32
N TYR A 164 9.63 -2.53 14.20
CA TYR A 164 8.87 -2.32 15.44
C TYR A 164 9.54 -1.30 16.37
N GLU A 165 10.85 -1.40 16.58
CA GLU A 165 11.60 -0.50 17.45
C GLU A 165 11.59 0.94 16.92
N LYS A 166 11.75 1.13 15.60
CA LYS A 166 11.67 2.45 14.96
C LYS A 166 10.31 3.10 15.21
N LEU A 167 9.22 2.41 14.85
CA LEU A 167 7.87 2.97 14.98
C LEU A 167 7.48 3.18 16.43
N ALA A 168 7.76 2.24 17.33
CA ALA A 168 7.44 2.38 18.75
C ALA A 168 8.21 3.54 19.38
N GLY A 169 9.50 3.69 19.06
CA GLY A 169 10.32 4.81 19.53
C GLY A 169 9.84 6.16 19.03
N ALA A 170 9.45 6.25 17.76
CA ALA A 170 8.88 7.48 17.18
C ALA A 170 7.50 7.81 17.78
N PHE A 171 6.64 6.81 17.95
CA PHE A 171 5.30 6.96 18.54
C PHE A 171 5.38 7.46 19.98
N VAL A 172 6.28 6.89 20.81
CA VAL A 172 6.50 7.34 22.19
C VAL A 172 6.96 8.80 22.25
N ARG A 173 7.84 9.23 21.33
CA ARG A 173 8.25 10.64 21.26
C ARG A 173 7.10 11.55 20.85
N ALA A 174 6.34 11.16 19.82
CA ALA A 174 5.20 11.94 19.32
C ALA A 174 4.07 12.07 20.37
N MET A 175 3.93 11.08 21.26
CA MET A 175 2.92 11.06 22.32
C MET A 175 3.34 11.74 23.63
N LYS A 176 4.53 12.36 23.68
CA LYS A 176 5.06 12.98 24.91
C LYS A 176 4.08 14.00 25.50
N GLY A 177 3.63 13.75 26.73
CA GLY A 177 2.69 14.61 27.44
C GLY A 177 1.27 14.60 26.88
N ARG A 178 0.94 13.67 25.97
CA ARG A 178 -0.41 13.45 25.43
C ARG A 178 -0.97 12.13 25.93
N ARG A 179 -2.29 11.95 25.82
CA ARG A 179 -2.98 10.72 26.24
C ARG A 179 -3.99 10.31 25.19
N ILE A 180 -4.08 9.01 24.95
CA ILE A 180 -5.11 8.41 24.11
C ILE A 180 -6.32 8.12 24.98
N ASN A 181 -7.49 8.58 24.55
CA ASN A 181 -8.74 8.41 25.30
C ASN A 181 -9.50 7.18 24.79
N GLY A 182 -9.67 6.17 25.65
CA GLY A 182 -10.42 4.96 25.31
C GLY A 182 -9.69 4.00 24.36
N ALA A 183 -10.28 2.81 24.20
CA ALA A 183 -9.70 1.73 23.40
C ALA A 183 -9.90 1.95 21.89
N LEU A 184 -8.96 1.42 21.10
CA LEU A 184 -9.05 1.29 19.65
C LEU A 184 -9.32 -0.18 19.30
N GLN A 185 -10.38 -0.45 18.53
CA GLN A 185 -10.57 -1.78 17.93
C GLN A 185 -10.01 -1.78 16.51
N VAL A 186 -9.11 -2.71 16.20
CA VAL A 186 -8.50 -2.85 14.88
C VAL A 186 -8.95 -4.16 14.25
N ASP A 187 -9.72 -4.05 13.18
CA ASP A 187 -10.08 -5.15 12.30
C ASP A 187 -8.94 -5.42 11.31
N CYS A 188 -8.30 -6.58 11.45
CA CYS A 188 -7.11 -6.93 10.69
C CYS A 188 -7.40 -7.79 9.45
N ALA A 189 -8.66 -7.83 9.00
CA ALA A 189 -9.08 -8.49 7.75
C ALA A 189 -8.75 -9.99 7.63
N ASN A 190 -8.43 -10.66 8.74
CA ASN A 190 -7.81 -11.99 8.82
C ASN A 190 -6.49 -12.08 8.00
N GLY A 191 -5.85 -10.93 7.80
CA GLY A 191 -4.64 -10.73 7.03
C GLY A 191 -3.37 -10.72 7.89
N VAL A 192 -2.23 -10.53 7.21
CA VAL A 192 -0.90 -10.60 7.85
C VAL A 192 -0.71 -9.50 8.92
N GLY A 193 -1.35 -8.34 8.75
CA GLY A 193 -1.32 -7.23 9.71
C GLY A 193 -1.81 -7.59 11.12
N GLY A 194 -2.65 -8.62 11.30
CA GLY A 194 -3.14 -9.03 12.63
C GLY A 194 -2.04 -9.49 13.58
N PRO A 195 -1.29 -10.56 13.21
CA PRO A 195 -0.10 -10.98 13.95
C PRO A 195 0.97 -9.90 14.05
N LYS A 196 1.18 -9.07 13.01
CA LYS A 196 2.22 -8.01 13.00
C LYS A 196 1.90 -6.88 13.96
N LEU A 197 0.65 -6.40 13.97
CA LEU A 197 0.18 -5.42 14.95
C LEU A 197 0.27 -5.98 16.37
N SER A 198 -0.13 -7.24 16.57
CA SER A 198 -0.05 -7.89 17.89
C SER A 198 1.37 -8.00 18.43
N GLU A 199 2.36 -8.25 17.55
CA GLU A 199 3.77 -8.25 17.91
C GLU A 199 4.26 -6.82 18.19
N PHE A 200 3.99 -5.88 17.29
CA PHE A 200 4.36 -4.48 17.43
C PHE A 200 3.91 -3.86 18.76
N LEU A 201 2.68 -4.13 19.19
CA LEU A 201 2.14 -3.60 20.46
C LEU A 201 2.96 -4.00 21.70
N LYS A 202 3.74 -5.09 21.64
CA LYS A 202 4.65 -5.50 22.72
C LYS A 202 5.86 -4.58 22.85
N HIS A 203 6.22 -3.87 21.79
CA HIS A 203 7.34 -2.94 21.76
C HIS A 203 6.99 -1.53 22.26
N ILE A 204 5.70 -1.23 22.48
CA ILE A 204 5.26 0.04 23.06
C ILE A 204 5.38 -0.02 24.59
N PRO A 205 6.21 0.83 25.22
CA PRO A 205 6.32 0.89 26.67
C PRO A 205 5.03 1.45 27.30
N LYS A 206 4.27 0.58 27.98
CA LYS A 206 2.96 0.92 28.59
C LYS A 206 3.04 1.99 29.68
N ASP A 207 4.20 2.15 30.31
CA ASP A 207 4.48 3.20 31.28
C ASP A 207 4.61 4.59 30.64
N LYS A 208 4.94 4.66 29.34
CA LYS A 208 5.09 5.91 28.59
C LYS A 208 3.85 6.25 27.78
N VAL A 209 3.24 5.27 27.14
CA VAL A 209 2.03 5.44 26.35
C VAL A 209 1.04 4.34 26.70
N ASN A 210 -0.09 4.74 27.28
CA ASN A 210 -1.21 3.82 27.49
C ASN A 210 -2.03 3.73 26.20
N PHE A 211 -1.72 2.74 25.37
CA PHE A 211 -2.42 2.48 24.12
C PHE A 211 -3.15 1.14 24.20
N ASP A 212 -4.45 1.20 24.46
CA ASP A 212 -5.31 0.02 24.57
C ASP A 212 -5.88 -0.34 23.20
N VAL A 213 -5.33 -1.40 22.61
CA VAL A 213 -5.68 -1.85 21.26
C VAL A 213 -6.25 -3.27 21.32
N LYS A 214 -7.45 -3.43 20.77
CA LYS A 214 -8.11 -4.72 20.60
C LYS A 214 -8.04 -5.16 19.14
N VAL A 215 -7.19 -6.14 18.87
CA VAL A 215 -7.11 -6.80 17.56
C VAL A 215 -8.29 -7.75 17.38
N VAL A 216 -8.96 -7.68 16.24
CA VAL A 216 -10.06 -8.56 15.84
C VAL A 216 -9.90 -8.96 14.38
N ASN A 217 -10.55 -10.06 13.97
CA ASN A 217 -10.41 -10.64 12.63
C ASN A 217 -8.93 -10.86 12.29
N ASP A 218 -8.27 -11.72 13.05
CA ASP A 218 -6.85 -12.05 12.95
C ASP A 218 -6.60 -13.54 12.69
N ASP A 219 -7.61 -14.25 12.16
CA ASP A 219 -7.50 -15.69 11.88
C ASP A 219 -6.75 -15.96 10.58
N VAL A 220 -5.43 -15.86 10.66
CA VAL A 220 -4.50 -16.09 9.55
C VAL A 220 -4.30 -17.57 9.22
N LEU A 221 -4.88 -18.49 10.01
CA LEU A 221 -4.76 -19.94 9.77
C LEU A 221 -5.81 -20.45 8.79
N ARG A 222 -6.88 -19.68 8.56
CA ARG A 222 -7.97 -19.95 7.63
C ARG A 222 -7.97 -18.94 6.48
N PRO A 223 -7.22 -19.19 5.39
CA PRO A 223 -7.08 -18.25 4.28
C PRO A 223 -8.41 -17.84 3.65
N GLU A 224 -9.44 -18.69 3.70
CA GLU A 224 -10.78 -18.40 3.19
C GLU A 224 -11.49 -17.24 3.91
N LEU A 225 -11.03 -16.86 5.11
CA LEU A 225 -11.55 -15.72 5.86
C LEU A 225 -10.87 -14.39 5.51
N LEU A 226 -9.78 -14.42 4.73
CA LEU A 226 -9.06 -13.22 4.31
C LEU A 226 -10.00 -12.28 3.55
N ASN A 227 -10.16 -11.05 4.06
CA ASN A 227 -11.06 -10.01 3.55
C ASN A 227 -12.55 -10.42 3.48
N LEU A 228 -12.96 -11.50 4.17
CA LEU A 228 -14.34 -11.98 4.12
C LEU A 228 -15.23 -11.20 5.09
N ASP A 229 -16.09 -10.34 4.55
CA ASP A 229 -16.99 -9.46 5.30
C ASP A 229 -16.29 -8.55 6.33
N CYS A 230 -15.01 -8.27 6.13
CA CYS A 230 -14.16 -7.43 6.97
C CYS A 230 -13.06 -6.74 6.15
N GLY A 231 -12.30 -5.87 6.80
CA GLY A 231 -11.17 -5.14 6.22
C GLY A 231 -11.54 -3.81 5.58
N ALA A 232 -10.51 -3.01 5.28
CA ALA A 232 -10.65 -1.63 4.79
C ALA A 232 -11.52 -1.54 3.52
N ASP A 233 -11.30 -2.43 2.55
CA ASP A 233 -12.08 -2.44 1.29
C ASP A 233 -13.56 -2.76 1.53
N PHE A 234 -13.86 -3.70 2.43
CA PHE A 234 -15.25 -3.99 2.81
C PHE A 234 -15.91 -2.77 3.43
N VAL A 235 -15.25 -2.13 4.41
CA VAL A 235 -15.80 -0.94 5.10
C VAL A 235 -16.03 0.19 4.10
N LYS A 236 -15.06 0.45 3.22
CA LYS A 236 -15.14 1.49 2.20
C LYS A 236 -16.25 1.23 1.18
N THR A 237 -16.33 0.02 0.64
CA THR A 237 -17.24 -0.30 -0.47
C THR A 237 -18.66 -0.59 0.00
N LYS A 238 -18.83 -1.19 1.18
CA LYS A 238 -20.16 -1.47 1.76
C LYS A 238 -20.68 -0.34 2.64
N GLN A 239 -19.84 0.63 3.01
CA GLN A 239 -20.16 1.75 3.89
C GLN A 239 -20.89 1.30 5.16
N ARG A 240 -20.36 0.25 5.79
CA ARG A 240 -20.83 -0.29 7.06
C ARG A 240 -19.67 -0.96 7.80
N ALA A 241 -19.80 -1.06 9.12
CA ALA A 241 -18.84 -1.79 9.92
C ALA A 241 -18.90 -3.31 9.61
N PRO A 242 -17.79 -4.05 9.80
CA PRO A 242 -17.79 -5.50 9.75
C PRO A 242 -18.88 -6.07 10.67
N PRO A 243 -19.67 -7.06 10.24
CA PRO A 243 -20.74 -7.62 11.04
C PRO A 243 -20.21 -8.45 12.21
N ASN A 244 -18.97 -8.95 12.09
CA ASN A 244 -18.28 -9.76 13.09
C ASN A 244 -16.87 -9.17 13.36
N PRO A 245 -16.52 -8.90 14.62
CA PRO A 245 -17.41 -8.90 15.79
C PRO A 245 -18.50 -7.83 15.65
N LYS A 246 -19.62 -8.00 16.38
CA LYS A 246 -20.75 -7.07 16.30
C LYS A 246 -20.28 -5.63 16.61
N PRO A 247 -20.61 -4.63 15.76
CA PRO A 247 -20.24 -3.24 15.99
C PRO A 247 -20.75 -2.73 17.34
N GLN A 248 -19.90 -2.02 18.07
CA GLN A 248 -20.23 -1.43 19.37
C GLN A 248 -20.41 0.09 19.20
N PRO A 249 -21.58 0.66 19.57
CA PRO A 249 -21.80 2.09 19.53
C PRO A 249 -20.74 2.87 20.33
N GLY A 250 -20.20 3.92 19.72
CA GLY A 250 -19.18 4.80 20.32
C GLY A 250 -17.76 4.23 20.39
N LEU A 251 -17.53 2.97 20.00
CA LEU A 251 -16.19 2.38 20.00
C LEU A 251 -15.37 2.89 18.81
N ARG A 252 -14.24 3.55 19.09
CA ARG A 252 -13.27 3.96 18.06
C ARG A 252 -12.71 2.72 17.38
N SER A 253 -12.90 2.65 16.06
CA SER A 253 -12.54 1.47 15.27
C SER A 253 -11.80 1.87 14.00
N CYS A 254 -10.92 1.00 13.53
CA CYS A 254 -10.37 1.06 12.17
C CYS A 254 -10.22 -0.35 11.58
N SER A 255 -10.12 -0.42 10.25
CA SER A 255 -9.85 -1.65 9.51
C SER A 255 -8.60 -1.49 8.68
N LEU A 256 -7.75 -2.53 8.72
CA LEU A 256 -6.66 -2.76 7.76
C LEU A 256 -7.19 -3.56 6.56
N ASP A 257 -6.46 -3.62 5.45
CA ASP A 257 -6.68 -4.65 4.43
C ASP A 257 -5.73 -5.86 4.59
N GLY A 258 -5.85 -6.85 3.71
CA GLY A 258 -5.20 -8.16 3.87
C GLY A 258 -3.66 -8.14 3.98
N ASP A 259 -3.01 -7.15 3.39
CA ASP A 259 -1.56 -6.87 3.47
C ASP A 259 -1.23 -5.56 4.22
N ALA A 260 -2.21 -4.99 4.91
CA ALA A 260 -2.14 -3.77 5.72
C ALA A 260 -1.45 -2.56 5.03
N ASP A 261 -1.73 -2.35 3.75
CA ASP A 261 -1.32 -1.15 3.00
C ASP A 261 -2.42 -0.07 2.94
N ARG A 262 -3.60 -0.36 3.50
CA ARG A 262 -4.75 0.56 3.60
C ARG A 262 -5.33 0.65 5.00
N LEU A 263 -5.77 1.85 5.33
CA LEU A 263 -6.43 2.15 6.59
C LEU A 263 -7.75 2.89 6.40
N ILE A 264 -8.80 2.43 7.06
CA ILE A 264 -10.09 3.14 7.16
C ILE A 264 -10.51 3.21 8.62
N TYR A 265 -10.79 4.42 9.12
CA TYR A 265 -11.40 4.62 10.43
C TYR A 265 -12.93 4.63 10.31
N TYR A 266 -13.61 4.25 11.38
CA TYR A 266 -15.07 4.33 11.45
C TYR A 266 -15.57 4.22 12.89
N TRP A 267 -16.83 4.57 13.11
CA TRP A 267 -17.54 4.19 14.32
C TRP A 267 -19.04 4.07 14.06
N GLN A 268 -19.72 3.44 15.02
CA GLN A 268 -21.18 3.46 15.09
C GLN A 268 -21.58 4.61 16.01
N ASP A 269 -22.03 5.73 15.46
CA ASP A 269 -22.60 6.84 16.22
C ASP A 269 -23.86 6.33 16.94
N PRO A 270 -23.92 6.43 18.30
CA PRO A 270 -25.12 6.08 19.06
C PRO A 270 -26.39 6.81 18.60
N GLU A 271 -26.25 8.00 18.00
CA GLU A 271 -27.37 8.84 17.56
C GLU A 271 -27.59 8.80 16.04
N GLY A 272 -26.51 8.65 15.26
CA GLY A 272 -26.48 8.91 13.82
C GLY A 272 -26.24 7.70 12.91
N GLY A 273 -25.95 6.52 13.46
CA GLY A 273 -25.65 5.34 12.66
C GLY A 273 -24.16 5.19 12.32
N PHE A 274 -23.84 4.47 11.24
CA PHE A 274 -22.45 4.23 10.84
C PHE A 274 -21.81 5.49 10.24
N VAL A 275 -20.61 5.85 10.71
CA VAL A 275 -19.81 6.96 10.19
C VAL A 275 -18.44 6.44 9.76
N MET A 276 -18.07 6.71 8.51
CA MET A 276 -16.79 6.31 7.93
C MET A 276 -15.85 7.51 7.86
N LEU A 277 -14.58 7.26 8.11
CA LEU A 277 -13.46 8.19 8.00
C LEU A 277 -12.40 7.57 7.09
N ASP A 278 -12.51 7.84 5.80
CA ASP A 278 -11.67 7.22 4.78
C ASP A 278 -10.34 7.95 4.53
N GLY A 279 -9.61 7.60 3.46
CA GLY A 279 -8.32 8.22 3.15
C GLY A 279 -8.37 9.75 2.96
N ASP A 280 -9.47 10.31 2.47
CA ASP A 280 -9.60 11.78 2.37
C ASP A 280 -9.70 12.43 3.76
N ARG A 281 -10.35 11.74 4.70
CA ARG A 281 -10.43 12.16 6.09
C ARG A 281 -9.07 12.09 6.76
N ILE A 282 -8.29 11.03 6.50
CA ILE A 282 -6.93 10.87 7.04
C ILE A 282 -6.01 11.96 6.46
N SER A 283 -6.04 12.19 5.15
CA SER A 283 -5.21 13.22 4.51
C SER A 283 -5.51 14.63 5.02
N SER A 284 -6.79 15.01 5.14
CA SER A 284 -7.19 16.32 5.65
C SER A 284 -6.88 16.48 7.15
N LEU A 285 -6.96 15.40 7.95
CA LEU A 285 -6.54 15.39 9.35
C LEU A 285 -5.02 15.63 9.47
N ALA A 286 -4.22 14.88 8.71
CA ALA A 286 -2.76 14.99 8.69
C ALA A 286 -2.31 16.38 8.19
N ALA A 287 -2.88 16.86 7.09
CA ALA A 287 -2.57 18.16 6.52
C ALA A 287 -2.90 19.32 7.49
N SER A 288 -4.03 19.24 8.19
CA SER A 288 -4.38 20.22 9.22
C SER A 288 -3.38 20.20 10.37
N PHE A 289 -3.09 19.03 10.94
CA PHE A 289 -2.20 18.93 12.09
C PHE A 289 -0.77 19.34 11.78
N ILE A 290 -0.22 18.86 10.66
CA ILE A 290 1.14 19.20 10.24
C ILE A 290 1.22 20.69 9.88
N GLY A 291 0.19 21.27 9.26
CA GLY A 291 0.10 22.71 9.03
C GLY A 291 0.17 23.52 10.33
N ASP A 292 -0.63 23.14 11.33
CA ASP A 292 -0.62 23.79 12.66
C ASP A 292 0.76 23.69 13.33
N LEU A 293 1.43 22.54 13.21
CA LEU A 293 2.76 22.31 13.76
C LEU A 293 3.84 23.12 13.03
N VAL A 294 3.81 23.17 11.69
CA VAL A 294 4.75 23.96 10.88
C VAL A 294 4.62 25.44 11.19
N GLU A 295 3.38 25.93 11.36
CA GLU A 295 3.14 27.31 11.80
C GLU A 295 3.66 27.56 13.21
N SER A 296 3.37 26.67 14.16
CA SER A 296 3.85 26.76 15.55
C SER A 296 5.38 26.64 15.67
N ALA A 297 6.01 25.91 14.74
CA ALA A 297 7.45 25.77 14.62
C ALA A 297 8.12 26.99 13.98
N GLY A 298 7.35 27.96 13.47
CA GLY A 298 7.85 29.13 12.75
C GLY A 298 8.48 28.76 11.40
N LEU A 299 7.98 27.72 10.74
CA LEU A 299 8.49 27.16 9.48
C LEU A 299 7.54 27.42 8.29
N LYS A 300 6.44 28.14 8.50
CA LYS A 300 5.37 28.35 7.50
C LYS A 300 5.84 29.04 6.22
N ASP A 301 6.77 29.99 6.35
CA ASP A 301 7.33 30.71 5.19
C ASP A 301 8.48 29.92 4.52
N ASP A 302 9.01 28.91 5.20
CA ASP A 302 10.17 28.11 4.77
C ASP A 302 9.75 26.82 4.04
N LEU A 303 8.62 26.21 4.43
CA LEU A 303 8.20 24.88 3.98
C LEU A 303 6.83 24.90 3.29
N ARG A 304 6.75 24.38 2.07
CA ARG A 304 5.52 24.26 1.31
C ARG A 304 4.84 22.93 1.57
N ILE A 305 3.59 22.99 2.01
CA ILE A 305 2.72 21.83 2.21
C ILE A 305 1.78 21.70 1.02
N GLY A 306 1.59 20.48 0.51
CA GLY A 306 0.60 20.18 -0.52
C GLY A 306 -0.13 18.87 -0.27
N VAL A 307 -1.37 18.81 -0.74
CA VAL A 307 -2.18 17.59 -0.66
C VAL A 307 -2.42 17.05 -2.07
N VAL A 308 -2.22 15.74 -2.26
CA VAL A 308 -2.43 15.07 -3.54
C VAL A 308 -3.58 14.08 -3.40
N GLN A 309 -4.57 14.21 -4.28
CA GLN A 309 -5.79 13.39 -4.29
C GLN A 309 -6.00 12.75 -5.67
N THR A 310 -6.88 11.77 -5.77
CA THR A 310 -7.38 11.26 -7.07
C THR A 310 -8.78 11.79 -7.34
N ALA A 311 -9.32 11.49 -8.52
CA ALA A 311 -10.70 11.81 -8.85
C ALA A 311 -11.74 11.17 -7.89
N TYR A 312 -11.39 10.10 -7.17
CA TYR A 312 -12.30 9.46 -6.21
C TYR A 312 -12.50 10.25 -4.92
N ALA A 313 -11.67 11.26 -4.67
CA ALA A 313 -11.81 12.08 -3.48
C ALA A 313 -13.17 12.78 -3.44
N ASN A 314 -13.80 12.84 -2.26
CA ASN A 314 -15.07 13.57 -2.12
C ASN A 314 -14.84 15.07 -2.35
N GLY A 315 -15.69 15.73 -3.13
CA GLY A 315 -15.56 17.16 -3.43
C GLY A 315 -15.55 18.05 -2.18
N ALA A 316 -16.23 17.62 -1.11
CA ALA A 316 -16.21 18.32 0.18
C ALA A 316 -14.82 18.32 0.83
N SER A 317 -14.04 17.23 0.69
CA SER A 317 -12.68 17.15 1.22
C SER A 317 -11.73 18.13 0.51
N THR A 318 -11.78 18.16 -0.83
CA THR A 318 -11.01 19.10 -1.65
C THR A 318 -11.38 20.55 -1.32
N ASN A 319 -12.68 20.83 -1.16
CA ASN A 319 -13.14 22.15 -0.74
C ASN A 319 -12.65 22.50 0.66
N TYR A 320 -12.66 21.55 1.60
CA TYR A 320 -12.16 21.80 2.96
C TYR A 320 -10.67 22.16 2.97
N ILE A 321 -9.85 21.38 2.27
CA ILE A 321 -8.40 21.62 2.21
C ILE A 321 -8.10 22.97 1.55
N THR A 322 -8.73 23.26 0.41
CA THR A 322 -8.45 24.51 -0.33
C THR A 322 -9.04 25.75 0.33
N GLN A 323 -10.26 25.67 0.87
CA GLN A 323 -10.97 26.83 1.39
C GLN A 323 -10.77 27.06 2.88
N HIS A 324 -10.59 26.02 3.69
CA HIS A 324 -10.39 26.15 5.15
C HIS A 324 -8.92 26.05 5.52
N LEU A 325 -8.21 25.01 5.07
CA LEU A 325 -6.77 24.86 5.38
C LEU A 325 -5.87 25.77 4.54
N LYS A 326 -6.40 26.31 3.43
CA LYS A 326 -5.66 27.17 2.48
C LYS A 326 -4.42 26.48 1.90
N LEU A 327 -4.49 25.16 1.71
CA LEU A 327 -3.42 24.37 1.12
C LEU A 327 -3.71 24.04 -0.35
N PRO A 328 -2.69 23.95 -1.22
CA PRO A 328 -2.86 23.52 -2.58
C PRO A 328 -3.27 22.04 -2.63
N VAL A 329 -4.20 21.71 -3.53
CA VAL A 329 -4.59 20.34 -3.84
C VAL A 329 -4.28 20.03 -5.29
N ILE A 330 -3.58 18.92 -5.56
CA ILE A 330 -3.32 18.43 -6.92
C ILE A 330 -4.06 17.11 -7.12
N CYS A 331 -4.81 17.02 -8.22
CA CYS A 331 -5.49 15.78 -8.61
C CYS A 331 -4.63 15.00 -9.61
N THR A 332 -4.42 13.70 -9.37
CA THR A 332 -3.65 12.80 -10.23
C THR A 332 -4.47 11.57 -10.65
N PRO A 333 -4.03 10.82 -11.69
CA PRO A 333 -4.57 9.50 -11.97
C PRO A 333 -4.48 8.56 -10.76
N THR A 334 -5.37 7.58 -10.72
CA THR A 334 -5.44 6.54 -9.67
C THR A 334 -4.14 5.72 -9.63
N GLY A 335 -3.67 5.42 -8.43
CA GLY A 335 -2.49 4.59 -8.19
C GLY A 335 -1.34 5.37 -7.60
N VAL A 336 -0.80 4.84 -6.50
CA VAL A 336 0.22 5.47 -5.65
C VAL A 336 1.44 6.00 -6.38
N LYS A 337 1.84 5.39 -7.50
CA LYS A 337 2.93 5.88 -8.35
C LYS A 337 2.72 7.33 -8.77
N HIS A 338 1.51 7.69 -9.19
CA HIS A 338 1.18 9.03 -9.64
C HIS A 338 1.07 10.01 -8.46
N LEU A 339 0.44 9.58 -7.36
CA LEU A 339 0.30 10.42 -6.16
C LEU A 339 1.66 10.73 -5.54
N HIS A 340 2.49 9.70 -5.33
CA HIS A 340 3.82 9.81 -4.73
C HIS A 340 4.72 10.74 -5.53
N HIS A 341 4.78 10.59 -6.86
CA HIS A 341 5.62 11.43 -7.72
C HIS A 341 5.26 12.92 -7.61
N VAL A 342 3.97 13.25 -7.53
CA VAL A 342 3.51 14.65 -7.35
C VAL A 342 3.76 15.13 -5.93
N ALA A 343 3.57 14.27 -4.92
CA ALA A 343 3.80 14.61 -3.51
C ALA A 343 5.27 14.97 -3.23
N GLN A 344 6.23 14.33 -3.93
CA GLN A 344 7.66 14.67 -3.86
C GLN A 344 7.99 16.11 -4.31
N GLY A 345 7.07 16.79 -5.02
CA GLY A 345 7.26 18.19 -5.44
C GLY A 345 7.06 19.23 -4.32
N PHE A 346 6.59 18.79 -3.14
CA PHE A 346 6.40 19.62 -1.95
C PHE A 346 7.46 19.32 -0.89
N ASP A 347 7.67 20.26 0.03
CA ASP A 347 8.50 20.02 1.21
C ASP A 347 7.80 19.06 2.18
N ILE A 348 6.47 19.14 2.21
CA ILE A 348 5.60 18.19 2.89
C ILE A 348 4.46 17.81 1.94
N GLY A 349 4.51 16.59 1.41
CA GLY A 349 3.52 16.06 0.47
C GLY A 349 2.60 15.05 1.14
N VAL A 350 1.35 15.43 1.43
CA VAL A 350 0.34 14.53 1.97
C VAL A 350 -0.42 13.89 0.81
N TYR A 351 -0.48 12.56 0.72
CA TYR A 351 -1.27 11.90 -0.32
C TYR A 351 -2.00 10.67 0.20
N PHE A 352 -3.30 10.60 -0.06
CA PHE A 352 -4.11 9.42 0.20
C PHE A 352 -5.13 9.24 -0.92
N GLU A 353 -5.39 7.99 -1.27
CA GLU A 353 -6.59 7.62 -2.01
C GLU A 353 -7.75 7.39 -1.04
N ALA A 354 -8.98 7.65 -1.48
CA ALA A 354 -10.18 7.45 -0.66
C ALA A 354 -10.38 5.98 -0.20
N ASN A 355 -9.62 5.02 -0.73
CA ASN A 355 -9.62 3.62 -0.29
C ASN A 355 -8.76 3.37 0.96
N GLY A 356 -8.06 4.38 1.47
CA GLY A 356 -7.22 4.30 2.66
C GLY A 356 -5.73 4.09 2.40
N HIS A 357 -5.28 3.95 1.14
CA HIS A 357 -3.86 3.86 0.82
C HIS A 357 -3.26 5.26 0.73
N GLY A 358 -2.21 5.55 1.50
CA GLY A 358 -1.51 6.82 1.41
C GLY A 358 -0.41 6.96 2.46
N THR A 359 0.25 8.11 2.48
CA THR A 359 1.22 8.48 3.51
C THR A 359 1.52 10.00 3.42
N VAL A 360 2.48 10.48 4.21
CA VAL A 360 3.06 11.82 4.13
C VAL A 360 4.55 11.72 3.81
N LEU A 361 5.00 12.47 2.81
CA LEU A 361 6.41 12.61 2.46
C LEU A 361 6.97 13.90 3.05
N PHE A 362 8.21 13.86 3.53
CA PHE A 362 8.96 15.02 3.97
C PHE A 362 10.24 15.13 3.13
N SER A 363 10.48 16.30 2.55
CA SER A 363 11.73 16.56 1.83
C SER A 363 12.93 16.48 2.79
N PRO A 364 14.15 16.21 2.27
CA PRO A 364 15.36 16.27 3.08
C PRO A 364 15.52 17.61 3.82
N ASP A 365 15.11 18.71 3.17
CA ASP A 365 15.15 20.06 3.74
C ASP A 365 14.16 20.19 4.91
N ALA A 366 12.93 19.67 4.76
CA ALA A 366 11.95 19.66 5.86
C ALA A 366 12.46 18.84 7.06
N LEU A 367 12.97 17.63 6.83
CA LEU A 367 13.52 16.78 7.88
C LEU A 367 14.72 17.43 8.59
N THR A 368 15.56 18.14 7.84
CA THR A 368 16.70 18.88 8.39
C THR A 368 16.21 20.07 9.22
N ALA A 369 15.22 20.82 8.72
CA ALA A 369 14.64 21.97 9.42
C ALA A 369 14.01 21.57 10.77
N PHE A 370 13.30 20.44 10.83
CA PHE A 370 12.71 19.93 12.08
C PHE A 370 13.74 19.67 13.18
N LYS A 371 14.96 19.27 12.79
CA LYS A 371 16.02 18.88 13.72
C LYS A 371 16.96 20.03 14.09
N THR A 372 17.17 20.99 13.18
CA THR A 372 18.24 21.99 13.29
C THR A 372 17.73 23.39 13.64
N LYS A 373 16.45 23.70 13.42
CA LYS A 373 15.90 25.01 13.75
C LYS A 373 15.94 25.23 15.27
N GLU A 374 16.59 26.32 15.69
CA GLU A 374 16.66 26.68 17.11
C GLU A 374 15.31 27.24 17.61
N PRO A 375 14.66 26.57 18.58
CA PRO A 375 13.38 27.02 19.09
C PRO A 375 13.53 28.29 19.93
N GLN A 376 12.64 29.25 19.72
CA GLN A 376 12.57 30.52 20.47
C GLN A 376 11.58 30.44 21.64
N SER A 377 10.81 29.36 21.75
CA SER A 377 9.87 29.15 22.86
C SER A 377 9.67 27.65 23.16
N PRO A 378 9.15 27.30 24.36
CA PRO A 378 8.80 25.92 24.67
C PRO A 378 7.74 25.32 23.72
N ALA A 379 6.78 26.11 23.26
CA ALA A 379 5.75 25.66 22.32
C ALA A 379 6.36 25.37 20.93
N GLN A 380 7.26 26.23 20.45
CA GLN A 380 7.97 26.00 19.20
C GLN A 380 8.86 24.75 19.28
N LYS A 381 9.51 24.53 20.43
CA LYS A 381 10.27 23.31 20.68
C LYS A 381 9.39 22.06 20.63
N ASP A 382 8.23 22.08 21.30
CA ASP A 382 7.28 20.97 21.29
C ASP A 382 6.80 20.65 19.86
N ALA A 383 6.56 21.68 19.04
CA ALA A 383 6.19 21.52 17.64
C ALA A 383 7.30 20.89 16.80
N LEU A 384 8.54 21.36 16.92
CA LEU A 384 9.72 20.79 16.24
C LEU A 384 9.99 19.35 16.67
N ASP A 385 9.95 19.07 17.98
CA ASP A 385 10.12 17.72 18.53
C ASP A 385 9.03 16.77 17.99
N THR A 386 7.79 17.25 17.87
CA THR A 386 6.67 16.48 17.31
C THR A 386 6.84 16.24 15.81
N LEU A 387 7.20 17.26 15.02
CA LEU A 387 7.48 17.12 13.58
C LEU A 387 8.62 16.13 13.31
N ALA A 388 9.70 16.22 14.08
CA ALA A 388 10.82 15.28 13.98
C ALA A 388 10.39 13.84 14.34
N ALA A 389 9.52 13.67 15.34
CA ALA A 389 8.97 12.36 15.67
C ALA A 389 8.03 11.83 14.56
N LEU A 390 7.19 12.67 13.96
CA LEU A 390 6.34 12.31 12.83
C LEU A 390 7.16 11.90 11.59
N GLY A 391 8.27 12.59 11.30
CA GLY A 391 9.17 12.24 10.20
C GLY A 391 9.79 10.85 10.32
N ASP A 392 9.91 10.33 11.54
CA ASP A 392 10.38 8.95 11.82
C ASP A 392 9.22 7.95 11.95
N LEU A 393 8.03 8.40 12.34
CA LEU A 393 6.83 7.57 12.56
C LEU A 393 6.11 7.24 11.25
N ILE A 394 5.93 8.23 10.38
CA ILE A 394 5.19 8.10 9.13
C ILE A 394 6.07 7.40 8.11
N ASN A 395 5.56 6.31 7.53
CA ASN A 395 6.31 5.54 6.55
C ASN A 395 6.37 6.27 5.20
N GLN A 396 7.51 6.89 4.90
CA GLN A 396 7.71 7.67 3.66
C GLN A 396 7.94 6.80 2.41
N THR A 397 7.96 5.47 2.55
CA THR A 397 8.31 4.52 1.50
C THR A 397 7.08 4.15 0.64
N VAL A 398 6.02 3.72 1.32
CA VAL A 398 4.75 3.25 0.74
C VAL A 398 3.67 3.41 1.81
N GLY A 399 2.39 3.35 1.43
CA GLY A 399 1.30 3.33 2.40
C GLY A 399 1.45 2.16 3.38
N ASP A 400 1.26 2.47 4.66
CA ASP A 400 1.51 1.57 5.79
C ASP A 400 0.41 1.81 6.82
N ALA A 401 -0.55 0.90 6.85
CA ALA A 401 -1.76 1.10 7.64
C ALA A 401 -1.50 1.09 9.16
N ILE A 402 -0.42 0.44 9.61
CA ILE A 402 -0.02 0.44 11.02
C ILE A 402 0.58 1.82 11.36
N SER A 403 1.52 2.29 10.54
CA SER A 403 2.12 3.63 10.68
C SER A 403 1.05 4.73 10.63
N ASP A 404 0.12 4.66 9.69
CA ASP A 404 -0.98 5.61 9.53
C ASP A 404 -1.92 5.60 10.73
N ALA A 405 -2.23 4.42 11.30
CA ALA A 405 -3.07 4.33 12.49
C ALA A 405 -2.39 5.01 13.69
N LEU A 406 -1.08 4.84 13.86
CA LEU A 406 -0.30 5.53 14.89
C LEU A 406 -0.29 7.04 14.67
N MET A 407 -0.12 7.49 13.42
CA MET A 407 -0.22 8.92 13.06
C MET A 407 -1.59 9.48 13.45
N VAL A 408 -2.69 8.80 13.09
CA VAL A 408 -4.05 9.24 13.44
C VAL A 408 -4.22 9.34 14.95
N GLU A 409 -3.80 8.33 15.72
CA GLU A 409 -3.92 8.36 17.18
C GLU A 409 -3.06 9.47 17.82
N VAL A 410 -1.88 9.77 17.28
CA VAL A 410 -1.07 10.95 17.68
C VAL A 410 -1.88 12.22 17.46
N ILE A 411 -2.42 12.41 16.25
CA ILE A 411 -3.14 13.65 15.91
C ILE A 411 -4.37 13.84 16.81
N LEU A 412 -5.17 12.78 17.00
CA LEU A 412 -6.37 12.84 17.84
C LEU A 412 -6.00 13.14 19.30
N ALA A 413 -4.92 12.57 19.82
CA ALA A 413 -4.44 12.85 21.19
C ALA A 413 -3.93 14.28 21.36
N HIS A 414 -3.25 14.86 20.36
CA HIS A 414 -2.80 16.25 20.39
C HIS A 414 -3.95 17.25 20.28
N LYS A 415 -4.94 16.97 19.41
CA LYS A 415 -6.13 17.81 19.25
C LYS A 415 -7.16 17.60 20.37
N ASN A 416 -7.00 16.55 21.19
CA ASN A 416 -7.98 16.06 22.14
C ASN A 416 -9.35 15.83 21.49
N TRP A 417 -9.34 15.23 20.30
CA TRP A 417 -10.53 15.00 19.48
C TRP A 417 -11.06 13.57 19.65
N THR A 418 -12.37 13.46 19.71
CA THR A 418 -13.09 12.22 19.45
C THR A 418 -13.23 12.00 17.94
N LEU A 419 -13.66 10.80 17.53
CA LEU A 419 -13.98 10.58 16.11
C LEU A 419 -15.13 11.49 15.64
N ARG A 420 -16.08 11.84 16.54
CA ARG A 420 -17.17 12.77 16.25
C ARG A 420 -16.64 14.16 15.89
N ASP A 421 -15.70 14.67 16.68
CA ASP A 421 -15.05 15.96 16.41
C ASP A 421 -14.35 15.94 15.05
N TRP A 422 -13.65 14.85 14.73
CA TRP A 422 -13.01 14.67 13.43
C TRP A 422 -14.02 14.63 12.27
N ALA A 423 -15.13 13.88 12.35
CA ALA A 423 -16.10 13.88 11.25
C ALA A 423 -16.80 15.23 11.06
N MET A 424 -16.93 16.05 12.11
CA MET A 424 -17.55 17.38 12.01
C MET A 424 -16.68 18.42 11.28
N THR A 425 -15.42 18.09 10.94
CA THR A 425 -14.54 18.99 10.17
C THR A 425 -15.14 19.45 8.84
N TYR A 426 -15.81 18.55 8.13
CA TYR A 426 -16.61 18.83 6.94
C TYR A 426 -17.64 17.72 6.72
N ALA A 427 -18.71 18.01 5.98
CA ALA A 427 -19.72 17.01 5.61
C ALA A 427 -19.46 16.52 4.19
N ASP A 428 -19.27 15.21 4.01
CA ASP A 428 -19.12 14.63 2.67
C ASP A 428 -20.39 14.82 1.85
N LEU A 429 -20.20 15.11 0.56
CA LEU A 429 -21.30 15.02 -0.39
C LEU A 429 -21.76 13.55 -0.46
N PRO A 430 -23.09 13.29 -0.43
CA PRO A 430 -23.60 11.97 -0.79
C PRO A 430 -22.97 11.47 -2.08
N ASN A 431 -22.42 10.26 -2.05
CA ASN A 431 -21.65 9.69 -3.16
C ASN A 431 -21.92 8.20 -3.34
N ARG A 432 -21.67 7.72 -4.55
CA ARG A 432 -21.89 6.34 -4.97
C ARG A 432 -20.80 5.92 -5.95
N LEU A 433 -20.22 4.74 -5.70
CA LEU A 433 -19.31 4.06 -6.62
C LEU A 433 -19.97 2.79 -7.14
N VAL A 434 -20.10 2.67 -8.45
CA VAL A 434 -20.70 1.52 -9.14
C VAL A 434 -19.64 0.80 -9.98
N ARG A 435 -19.65 -0.53 -9.91
CA ARG A 435 -18.87 -1.40 -10.78
C ARG A 435 -19.77 -1.87 -11.92
N VAL A 436 -19.40 -1.53 -13.15
CA VAL A 436 -20.11 -1.91 -14.38
C VAL A 436 -19.29 -2.93 -15.15
N GLU A 437 -19.80 -4.13 -15.35
CA GLU A 437 -19.16 -5.13 -16.21
C GLU A 437 -19.28 -4.72 -17.67
N VAL A 438 -18.19 -4.86 -18.41
CA VAL A 438 -18.10 -4.44 -19.81
C VAL A 438 -17.45 -5.54 -20.63
N GLY A 439 -17.79 -5.60 -21.93
CA GLY A 439 -17.18 -6.60 -22.82
C GLY A 439 -15.67 -6.42 -22.94
N ASN A 440 -15.22 -5.16 -23.09
CA ASN A 440 -13.80 -4.80 -23.15
C ASN A 440 -13.56 -3.47 -22.44
N LYS A 441 -12.85 -3.50 -21.30
CA LYS A 441 -12.50 -2.30 -20.54
C LYS A 441 -11.53 -1.37 -21.25
N ASP A 442 -10.72 -1.87 -22.19
CA ASP A 442 -9.64 -1.09 -22.82
C ASP A 442 -10.18 -0.09 -23.87
N LEU A 443 -11.48 -0.15 -24.16
CA LEU A 443 -12.19 0.86 -24.94
C LEU A 443 -12.41 2.18 -24.19
N PHE A 444 -12.32 2.15 -22.86
CA PHE A 444 -12.50 3.33 -22.00
C PHE A 444 -11.14 3.98 -21.77
N GLN A 445 -10.84 4.99 -22.57
CA GLN A 445 -9.63 5.78 -22.44
C GLN A 445 -9.96 7.10 -21.76
N THR A 446 -9.05 7.57 -20.92
CA THR A 446 -9.28 8.74 -20.08
C THR A 446 -8.24 9.83 -20.31
N THR A 447 -8.57 11.04 -19.86
CA THR A 447 -7.69 12.21 -19.80
C THR A 447 -7.97 13.00 -18.52
N ASP A 448 -7.21 14.07 -18.28
CA ASP A 448 -7.41 15.00 -17.16
C ASP A 448 -7.47 14.31 -15.78
N ALA A 449 -6.36 13.65 -15.39
CA ALA A 449 -6.29 12.87 -14.15
C ALA A 449 -7.41 11.81 -14.02
N GLU A 450 -7.76 11.18 -15.15
CA GLU A 450 -8.86 10.21 -15.28
C GLU A 450 -10.26 10.75 -14.97
N ARG A 451 -10.44 12.07 -14.92
CA ARG A 451 -11.75 12.72 -14.67
C ARG A 451 -12.62 12.78 -15.91
N ARG A 452 -12.05 12.59 -17.10
CA ARG A 452 -12.75 12.68 -18.38
C ARG A 452 -12.46 11.46 -19.26
N LEU A 453 -13.45 10.96 -19.98
CA LEU A 453 -13.30 9.99 -21.05
C LEU A 453 -12.87 10.70 -22.33
N SER A 454 -11.81 10.20 -22.96
CA SER A 454 -11.44 10.52 -24.35
C SER A 454 -12.01 9.51 -25.34
N ALA A 455 -12.30 8.29 -24.88
CA ALA A 455 -13.02 7.26 -25.64
C ALA A 455 -13.90 6.42 -24.70
N PRO A 456 -15.05 5.91 -25.16
CA PRO A 456 -15.62 6.10 -26.50
C PRO A 456 -16.11 7.54 -26.74
N GLU A 457 -16.14 7.96 -28.01
CA GLU A 457 -16.59 9.30 -28.41
C GLU A 457 -18.06 9.53 -27.99
N GLY A 458 -18.37 10.73 -27.51
CA GLY A 458 -19.70 11.11 -27.03
C GLY A 458 -20.00 10.75 -25.56
N ALA A 459 -19.35 9.73 -24.99
CA ALA A 459 -19.63 9.30 -23.62
C ALA A 459 -19.36 10.39 -22.55
N GLN A 460 -18.28 11.18 -22.71
CA GLN A 460 -18.01 12.27 -21.79
C GLN A 460 -19.05 13.39 -21.87
N ASP A 461 -19.56 13.69 -23.07
CA ASP A 461 -20.58 14.73 -23.24
C ASP A 461 -21.89 14.30 -22.54
N GLU A 462 -22.23 13.01 -22.60
CA GLU A 462 -23.39 12.46 -21.89
C GLU A 462 -23.23 12.56 -20.37
N ILE A 463 -22.05 12.24 -19.83
CA ILE A 463 -21.73 12.45 -18.41
C ILE A 463 -21.86 13.93 -18.04
N ASP A 464 -21.27 14.84 -18.82
CA ASP A 464 -21.32 16.27 -18.56
C ASP A 464 -22.77 16.81 -18.58
N GLN A 465 -23.63 16.31 -19.48
CA GLN A 465 -25.05 16.66 -19.51
C GLN A 465 -25.85 16.08 -18.34
N ALA A 466 -25.49 14.88 -17.87
CA ALA A 466 -26.12 14.26 -16.71
C ALA A 466 -25.80 15.04 -15.43
N VAL A 467 -24.54 15.43 -15.24
CA VAL A 467 -24.05 16.18 -14.08
C VAL A 467 -24.74 17.55 -13.95
N LYS A 468 -24.92 18.28 -15.06
CA LYS A 468 -25.55 19.63 -15.07
C LYS A 468 -26.96 19.69 -14.48
N LYS A 469 -27.65 18.56 -14.36
CA LYS A 469 -29.03 18.49 -13.83
C LYS A 469 -29.09 18.59 -12.31
N TYR A 470 -27.97 18.41 -11.62
CA TYR A 470 -27.92 18.29 -10.16
C TYR A 470 -26.99 19.34 -9.54
N LYS A 471 -27.29 19.71 -8.30
CA LYS A 471 -26.49 20.67 -7.54
C LYS A 471 -25.27 19.98 -6.94
N ASP A 472 -24.13 20.68 -6.94
CA ASP A 472 -22.85 20.22 -6.37
C ASP A 472 -22.45 18.83 -6.88
N ALA A 473 -22.85 18.52 -8.11
CA ALA A 473 -22.72 17.19 -8.66
C ALA A 473 -21.44 17.03 -9.48
N ARG A 474 -20.88 15.83 -9.41
CA ARG A 474 -19.74 15.41 -10.21
C ARG A 474 -19.82 13.92 -10.47
N SER A 475 -19.48 13.51 -11.69
CA SER A 475 -19.39 12.09 -12.04
C SER A 475 -18.29 11.88 -13.06
N PHE A 476 -17.66 10.71 -13.02
CA PHE A 476 -16.68 10.26 -14.01
C PHE A 476 -16.69 8.74 -14.11
N ALA A 477 -16.17 8.24 -15.21
CA ALA A 477 -16.05 6.82 -15.48
C ALA A 477 -14.62 6.47 -15.93
N ARG A 478 -14.09 5.33 -15.49
CA ARG A 478 -12.77 4.83 -15.91
C ARG A 478 -12.68 3.31 -15.89
N ALA A 479 -11.83 2.75 -16.75
CA ALA A 479 -11.50 1.32 -16.70
C ALA A 479 -10.84 0.92 -15.37
N SER A 480 -11.26 -0.19 -14.77
CA SER A 480 -10.58 -0.77 -13.61
C SER A 480 -9.19 -1.29 -14.00
N GLY A 481 -8.19 -1.05 -13.16
CA GLY A 481 -6.82 -1.54 -13.37
C GLY A 481 -6.64 -3.03 -13.04
N THR A 482 -7.58 -3.61 -12.29
CA THR A 482 -7.47 -4.97 -11.73
C THR A 482 -8.56 -5.93 -12.21
N GLU A 483 -9.58 -5.43 -12.92
CA GLU A 483 -10.76 -6.20 -13.32
C GLU A 483 -11.24 -5.76 -14.70
N ASN A 484 -11.89 -6.65 -15.47
CA ASN A 484 -12.56 -6.28 -16.73
C ASN A 484 -13.90 -5.57 -16.48
N ALA A 485 -13.84 -4.37 -15.90
CA ALA A 485 -14.99 -3.57 -15.52
C ALA A 485 -14.68 -2.07 -15.68
N CYS A 486 -15.73 -1.26 -15.86
CA CYS A 486 -15.68 0.19 -15.74
C CYS A 486 -16.19 0.60 -14.35
N ARG A 487 -15.49 1.53 -13.69
CA ARG A 487 -15.93 2.13 -12.43
C ARG A 487 -16.60 3.46 -12.75
N VAL A 488 -17.80 3.67 -12.20
CA VAL A 488 -18.55 4.92 -12.31
C VAL A 488 -18.69 5.51 -10.92
N TYR A 489 -18.15 6.70 -10.73
CA TYR A 489 -18.30 7.46 -9.49
C TYR A 489 -19.29 8.60 -9.71
N ALA A 490 -20.13 8.87 -8.72
CA ALA A 490 -20.95 10.07 -8.69
C ALA A 490 -21.06 10.62 -7.26
N GLU A 491 -21.12 11.94 -7.15
CA GLU A 491 -21.49 12.68 -5.95
C GLU A 491 -22.47 13.80 -6.32
N ALA A 492 -23.31 14.21 -5.36
CA ALA A 492 -24.28 15.30 -5.52
C ALA A 492 -24.69 15.86 -4.16
N ALA A 493 -25.46 16.96 -4.15
CA ALA A 493 -25.98 17.57 -2.92
C ALA A 493 -26.89 16.64 -2.09
N SER A 494 -27.59 15.69 -2.71
CA SER A 494 -28.44 14.71 -2.01
C SER A 494 -28.16 13.27 -2.40
N ARG A 495 -28.50 12.33 -1.51
CA ARG A 495 -28.31 10.89 -1.72
C ARG A 495 -29.11 10.36 -2.91
N SER A 496 -30.34 10.84 -3.10
CA SER A 496 -31.17 10.44 -4.24
C SER A 496 -30.56 10.86 -5.57
N GLU A 497 -30.02 12.08 -5.65
CA GLU A 497 -29.39 12.60 -6.88
C GLU A 497 -28.07 11.88 -7.17
N ALA A 498 -27.25 11.61 -6.15
CA ALA A 498 -26.00 10.86 -6.32
C ALA A 498 -26.25 9.43 -6.80
N ASN A 499 -27.28 8.77 -6.27
CA ASN A 499 -27.69 7.44 -6.72
C ASN A 499 -28.22 7.47 -8.16
N GLU A 500 -29.13 8.40 -8.50
CA GLU A 500 -29.65 8.51 -9.87
C GLU A 500 -28.53 8.78 -10.88
N LEU A 501 -27.56 9.64 -10.51
CA LEU A 501 -26.43 9.96 -11.37
C LEU A 501 -25.50 8.76 -11.58
N ALA A 502 -25.28 7.93 -10.56
CA ALA A 502 -24.44 6.74 -10.65
C ALA A 502 -25.10 5.54 -11.37
N GLU A 503 -26.43 5.40 -11.22
CA GLU A 503 -27.20 4.25 -11.71
C GLU A 503 -27.80 4.48 -13.11
N ARG A 504 -27.62 5.66 -13.68
CA ARG A 504 -28.11 5.93 -15.03
C ARG A 504 -27.55 4.88 -16.00
N PRO A 505 -28.42 4.21 -16.78
CA PRO A 505 -28.03 3.11 -17.67
C PRO A 505 -27.26 3.56 -18.91
N ASP A 506 -27.12 4.88 -19.13
CA ASP A 506 -26.68 5.46 -20.40
C ASP A 506 -25.26 6.11 -20.46
N PRO A 507 -24.43 6.28 -19.41
CA PRO A 507 -23.14 6.99 -19.58
C PRO A 507 -22.10 6.18 -20.36
N ILE A 508 -22.44 4.96 -20.77
CA ILE A 508 -21.61 4.03 -21.52
C ILE A 508 -22.46 3.54 -22.70
N PRO A 509 -22.05 3.78 -23.96
CA PRO A 509 -22.84 3.38 -25.13
C PRO A 509 -23.29 1.91 -25.05
N ALA A 510 -24.59 1.66 -25.25
CA ALA A 510 -25.21 0.34 -25.15
C ALA A 510 -24.55 -0.73 -26.03
N THR A 511 -23.78 -0.33 -27.06
CA THR A 511 -22.98 -1.20 -27.92
C THR A 511 -21.78 -1.87 -27.24
N THR A 512 -21.46 -1.50 -25.99
CA THR A 512 -20.28 -1.98 -25.25
C THR A 512 -20.64 -2.82 -24.00
N ILE A 513 -21.93 -2.86 -23.64
CA ILE A 513 -22.45 -3.56 -22.47
C ILE A 513 -22.90 -4.97 -22.88
N THR A 514 -22.20 -6.00 -22.40
CA THR A 514 -22.75 -7.38 -22.39
C THR A 514 -23.81 -7.45 -21.31
N THR A 515 -25.08 -7.54 -21.72
CA THR A 515 -26.30 -7.83 -20.92
C THR A 515 -26.10 -7.90 -19.40
N LEU A 516 -26.55 -6.84 -18.70
CA LEU A 516 -26.62 -6.76 -17.24
C LEU A 516 -27.53 -7.86 -16.65
N SER A 517 -26.97 -8.76 -15.84
CA SER A 517 -27.65 -9.27 -14.66
C SER A 517 -27.24 -8.41 -13.48
N ALA A 518 -28.00 -7.36 -13.18
CA ALA A 518 -27.82 -6.59 -11.95
C ALA A 518 -28.11 -7.52 -10.76
N LEU A 519 -27.07 -7.92 -10.03
CA LEU A 519 -27.21 -8.37 -8.64
C LEU A 519 -27.75 -7.17 -7.85
N HIS A 520 -29.07 -7.12 -7.70
CA HIS A 520 -29.75 -6.14 -6.87
C HIS A 520 -29.34 -6.40 -5.42
N VAL A 521 -28.63 -5.45 -4.82
CA VAL A 521 -28.55 -5.33 -3.37
C VAL A 521 -29.60 -4.28 -3.02
N ASP A 522 -30.80 -4.73 -2.70
CA ASP A 522 -31.88 -3.86 -2.22
C ASP A 522 -31.49 -3.27 -0.86
N LEU A 523 -31.21 -1.97 -0.86
CA LEU A 523 -30.99 -1.17 0.34
C LEU A 523 -32.36 -0.74 0.90
N HIS A 524 -32.95 -1.54 1.77
CA HIS A 524 -34.09 -1.10 2.58
C HIS A 524 -33.61 -0.46 3.89
N ILE A 525 -33.82 0.85 4.00
CA ILE A 525 -33.97 1.54 5.29
C ILE A 525 -35.47 1.82 5.43
N GLU A 526 -36.17 1.04 6.25
CA GLU A 526 -37.53 1.40 6.70
C GLU A 526 -37.41 2.47 7.79
N GLY A 527 -38.06 3.62 7.57
CA GLY A 527 -38.16 4.66 8.60
C GLY A 527 -38.76 5.98 8.11
N SER A 528 -40.10 6.05 8.12
CA SER A 528 -40.95 7.28 8.26
C SER A 528 -41.43 7.98 6.95
N PRO A 529 -42.59 8.70 6.97
CA PRO A 529 -43.80 8.32 6.25
C PRO A 529 -44.10 9.15 4.99
N ARG A 530 -44.88 8.55 4.08
CA ARG A 530 -45.36 9.13 2.80
C ARG A 530 -46.33 10.30 3.02
N PRO A 531 -46.46 11.15 2.00
CA PRO A 531 -47.79 11.39 1.43
C PRO A 531 -47.88 11.14 -0.08
N ILE A 532 -49.10 10.83 -0.47
CA ILE A 532 -49.61 10.40 -1.77
C ILE A 532 -49.73 11.60 -2.72
N HIS A 533 -49.33 11.47 -4.00
CA HIS A 533 -50.18 11.79 -5.16
C HIS A 533 -49.54 11.37 -6.49
N ALA A 534 -50.43 11.06 -7.43
CA ALA A 534 -50.22 10.30 -8.66
C ALA A 534 -50.08 11.18 -9.91
N GLN A 535 -49.87 10.46 -11.03
CA GLN A 535 -50.10 10.79 -12.45
C GLN A 535 -48.89 11.33 -13.22
N ASP A 536 -48.66 11.02 -14.50
CA ASP A 536 -49.08 9.96 -15.45
C ASP A 536 -48.33 10.31 -16.76
N ARG A 537 -48.01 9.30 -17.59
CA ARG A 537 -47.71 9.36 -19.06
C ARG A 537 -46.38 9.99 -19.53
N ASN A 538 -45.81 9.69 -20.70
CA ASN A 538 -45.77 8.60 -21.71
C ASN A 538 -45.16 9.26 -22.98
N LEU A 539 -44.54 8.44 -23.85
CA LEU A 539 -44.18 8.68 -25.27
C LEU A 539 -42.82 9.38 -25.57
N ASN A 540 -41.80 8.80 -26.22
CA ASN A 540 -41.63 7.89 -27.39
C ASN A 540 -41.28 8.67 -28.70
N ARG A 541 -40.10 8.36 -29.29
CA ARG A 541 -39.78 8.16 -30.74
C ARG A 541 -38.47 8.78 -31.28
N ASN A 542 -37.55 7.86 -31.62
CA ASN A 542 -36.79 7.70 -32.88
C ASN A 542 -36.79 8.81 -33.94
N ARG A 543 -35.58 9.08 -34.51
CA ARG A 543 -35.32 8.95 -35.96
C ARG A 543 -33.81 8.95 -36.31
N SER A 544 -33.46 8.01 -37.17
CA SER A 544 -32.19 7.79 -37.86
C SER A 544 -32.16 8.49 -39.22
N VAL A 545 -30.97 8.89 -39.73
CA VAL A 545 -30.61 8.94 -41.16
C VAL A 545 -29.09 8.76 -41.32
N SER A 546 -28.69 7.98 -42.32
CA SER A 546 -27.33 7.64 -42.76
C SER A 546 -26.97 8.35 -44.08
N LEU A 547 -25.66 8.54 -44.37
CA LEU A 547 -24.93 8.03 -45.55
C LEU A 547 -23.77 8.92 -46.10
N PHE A 548 -22.74 8.19 -46.57
CA PHE A 548 -21.73 8.45 -47.60
C PHE A 548 -20.35 9.10 -47.29
N SER A 549 -19.37 8.55 -48.01
CA SER A 549 -17.89 8.53 -47.89
C SER A 549 -17.31 8.93 -49.26
N PRO A 550 -16.02 8.70 -49.60
CA PRO A 550 -14.74 9.33 -49.21
C PRO A 550 -14.05 10.01 -50.42
N LEU A 551 -12.82 10.55 -50.29
CA LEU A 551 -11.79 10.59 -51.35
C LEU A 551 -10.40 11.05 -50.81
N ARG A 552 -9.35 10.35 -51.25
CA ARG A 552 -7.88 10.63 -51.16
C ARG A 552 -7.38 11.05 -52.57
N PRO A 553 -6.22 11.74 -52.76
CA PRO A 553 -4.91 11.06 -52.91
C PRO A 553 -3.61 11.86 -52.53
N SER A 554 -2.47 11.14 -52.44
CA SER A 554 -1.04 11.57 -52.29
C SER A 554 -0.41 12.01 -53.66
N PRO A 555 0.93 12.28 -53.93
CA PRO A 555 2.19 11.78 -53.30
C PRO A 555 3.55 12.60 -53.44
N ARG A 556 4.69 11.96 -53.03
CA ARG A 556 6.16 12.12 -53.44
C ARG A 556 7.00 13.28 -52.82
N HIS A 557 8.35 13.26 -52.59
CA HIS A 557 9.53 12.43 -52.96
C HIS A 557 10.80 12.74 -52.07
N GLN A 558 11.69 11.74 -51.88
CA GLN A 558 13.20 11.65 -51.86
C GLN A 558 14.17 12.69 -51.21
N HIS A 559 15.14 12.24 -50.37
CA HIS A 559 16.61 12.09 -50.65
C HIS A 559 17.49 11.90 -49.37
N HIS A 560 18.51 11.03 -49.47
CA HIS A 560 19.75 10.86 -48.63
C HIS A 560 20.98 11.34 -49.48
N PRO A 561 22.29 11.36 -49.06
CA PRO A 561 23.01 10.75 -47.91
C PRO A 561 24.18 11.60 -47.29
N HIS A 562 24.95 11.09 -46.31
CA HIS A 562 26.45 10.96 -46.34
C HIS A 562 27.09 10.46 -45.02
N HIS A 563 28.24 9.79 -45.18
CA HIS A 563 29.06 8.97 -44.27
C HIS A 563 29.99 9.73 -43.29
N LEU A 564 30.48 9.05 -42.25
CA LEU A 564 31.92 8.97 -41.87
C LEU A 564 32.18 7.82 -40.86
N ARG A 565 33.28 7.07 -41.08
CA ARG A 565 33.91 6.06 -40.21
C ARG A 565 35.30 6.57 -39.82
N PHE A 566 35.84 6.18 -38.66
CA PHE A 566 37.20 5.62 -38.47
C PHE A 566 37.34 5.00 -37.06
N ASP A 567 38.23 4.00 -36.96
CA ASP A 567 38.54 3.00 -35.91
C ASP A 567 40.05 3.18 -35.52
N PRO A 568 40.83 2.29 -34.85
CA PRO A 568 40.74 1.39 -33.67
C PRO A 568 41.95 1.57 -32.67
N LEU A 569 42.05 0.64 -31.69
CA LEU A 569 43.25 0.16 -30.93
C LEU A 569 43.48 0.79 -29.54
N GLY A 570 43.72 0.07 -28.43
CA GLY A 570 43.80 -1.36 -28.18
C GLY A 570 44.38 -1.71 -26.78
N ARG A 571 43.78 -2.72 -26.13
CA ARG A 571 44.33 -3.77 -25.21
C ARG A 571 45.03 -3.32 -23.89
N TYR A 572 45.11 -4.05 -22.76
CA TYR A 572 45.19 -5.49 -22.45
C TYR A 572 44.94 -5.78 -20.93
N THR A 573 44.24 -6.90 -20.61
CA THR A 573 44.37 -7.92 -19.49
C THR A 573 44.47 -7.50 -17.99
N THR A 574 43.93 -8.22 -16.97
CA THR A 574 44.03 -9.67 -16.61
C THR A 574 42.94 -10.17 -15.61
N THR A 575 42.44 -11.39 -15.83
CA THR A 575 41.96 -12.48 -14.92
C THR A 575 41.53 -12.20 -13.46
N THR A 576 40.31 -12.64 -13.08
CA THR A 576 40.05 -13.64 -12.01
C THR A 576 38.65 -14.28 -12.12
N THR A 577 38.55 -15.55 -11.71
CA THR A 577 37.45 -16.54 -11.69
C THR A 577 36.18 -16.07 -10.96
N ALA A 578 34.96 -16.23 -11.48
CA ALA A 578 34.11 -17.45 -11.49
C ALA A 578 33.95 -18.08 -10.09
N ASP A 579 32.82 -17.78 -9.42
CA ASP A 579 31.95 -18.73 -8.70
C ASP A 579 30.88 -17.97 -7.89
N ASN A 580 29.60 -18.31 -8.12
CA ASN A 580 28.45 -18.31 -7.20
C ASN A 580 27.12 -18.30 -7.96
N PHE A 581 26.81 -19.42 -8.60
CA PHE A 581 25.44 -19.90 -8.71
C PHE A 581 25.22 -20.85 -7.55
N VAL A 582 24.30 -20.54 -6.63
CA VAL A 582 23.78 -21.53 -5.69
C VAL A 582 22.26 -21.40 -5.65
N PHE A 583 21.60 -22.20 -6.48
CA PHE A 583 20.37 -22.87 -6.07
C PHE A 583 20.81 -24.13 -5.30
N GLU A 584 20.71 -24.12 -3.98
CA GLU A 584 20.79 -25.35 -3.19
C GLU A 584 19.36 -25.75 -2.79
N MET A 585 18.81 -26.65 -3.59
CA MET A 585 17.78 -27.60 -3.16
C MET A 585 18.50 -28.83 -2.60
N GLU A 586 18.07 -29.28 -1.42
CA GLU A 586 18.26 -30.61 -0.84
C GLU A 586 19.70 -31.13 -0.69
N GLU A 587 20.27 -30.99 0.51
CA GLU A 587 21.14 -32.05 1.05
C GLU A 587 21.33 -32.07 2.59
N ASP A 588 20.42 -31.49 3.39
CA ASP A 588 20.62 -31.43 4.87
C ASP A 588 19.53 -32.13 5.70
N ILE A 589 18.82 -33.08 5.07
CA ILE A 589 17.78 -33.91 5.72
C ILE A 589 18.32 -35.32 6.08
N GLN A 590 19.30 -35.84 5.35
CA GLN A 590 19.81 -37.20 5.63
C GLN A 590 20.78 -37.28 6.83
N GLU A 591 21.50 -36.22 7.18
CA GLU A 591 22.41 -36.23 8.33
C GLU A 591 21.66 -36.15 9.67
N ARG A 592 20.47 -35.52 9.69
CA ARG A 592 19.63 -35.38 10.91
C ARG A 592 18.73 -36.58 11.19
N GLU A 593 18.40 -37.41 10.20
CA GLU A 593 17.71 -38.68 10.43
C GLU A 593 18.66 -39.79 10.90
N ARG A 594 19.95 -39.73 10.52
CA ARG A 594 20.99 -40.65 11.05
C ARG A 594 21.17 -40.52 12.56
N LEU A 595 21.11 -39.30 13.10
CA LEU A 595 21.27 -39.03 14.53
C LEU A 595 19.99 -39.28 15.36
N ARG A 596 18.84 -39.46 14.71
CA ARG A 596 17.56 -39.75 15.38
C ARG A 596 17.29 -41.26 15.52
N LEU A 597 17.98 -42.08 14.73
CA LEU A 597 17.92 -43.55 14.79
C LEU A 597 18.92 -44.17 15.78
N ALA A 598 19.84 -43.40 16.35
CA ALA A 598 20.75 -43.84 17.41
C ALA A 598 20.15 -43.52 18.80
N GLY A 599 19.29 -44.41 19.30
CA GLY A 599 18.45 -44.19 20.49
C GLY A 599 19.17 -44.06 21.84
N GLY A 600 18.49 -43.37 22.77
CA GLY A 600 18.79 -43.36 24.21
C GLY A 600 17.77 -42.52 25.00
N VAL A 601 16.91 -43.17 25.78
CA VAL A 601 15.87 -42.58 26.67
C VAL A 601 16.41 -42.46 28.10
N PRO A 602 16.04 -41.45 28.90
CA PRO A 602 15.28 -41.72 30.14
C PRO A 602 14.23 -40.62 30.48
N LYS A 603 12.94 -40.98 30.62
CA LYS A 603 12.16 -41.27 31.86
C LYS A 603 11.72 -40.05 32.72
N TYR A 604 10.40 -39.86 32.71
CA TYR A 604 9.55 -39.05 33.60
C TYR A 604 9.43 -39.61 35.03
N ILE A 605 9.27 -38.72 36.02
CA ILE A 605 8.52 -38.96 37.27
C ILE A 605 7.77 -37.67 37.67
N SER A 606 6.48 -37.79 37.97
CA SER A 606 5.63 -36.89 38.81
C SER A 606 5.26 -37.68 40.09
N PRO A 607 4.84 -37.09 41.24
CA PRO A 607 3.57 -36.37 41.47
C PRO A 607 3.72 -35.22 42.53
N GLY A 608 2.75 -34.43 43.01
CA GLY A 608 1.28 -34.44 43.03
C GLY A 608 0.73 -33.21 43.79
N SER A 609 -0.60 -33.16 43.87
CA SER A 609 -1.56 -32.09 44.23
C SER A 609 -1.60 -31.53 45.67
N SER A 610 -2.06 -30.26 45.81
CA SER A 610 -3.30 -29.83 46.52
C SER A 610 -3.16 -28.48 47.27
N GLY A 611 -4.23 -27.67 47.29
CA GLY A 611 -4.48 -26.67 48.34
C GLY A 611 -4.82 -25.25 47.88
N GLU A 612 -6.04 -24.80 48.20
CA GLU A 612 -6.68 -23.52 47.90
C GLU A 612 -6.26 -22.33 48.81
N VAL A 613 -6.81 -21.14 48.47
CA VAL A 613 -7.27 -20.01 49.31
C VAL A 613 -6.45 -18.68 49.26
N SER A 614 -7.16 -17.60 48.91
CA SER A 614 -6.78 -16.16 48.91
C SER A 614 -6.99 -15.50 50.31
N PRO A 615 -6.97 -14.16 50.46
CA PRO A 615 -5.89 -13.18 50.30
C PRO A 615 -5.67 -12.39 51.64
N ASP A 616 -4.98 -11.25 51.54
CA ASP A 616 -5.01 -10.05 52.40
C ASP A 616 -3.85 -9.71 53.37
N LEU A 617 -3.59 -8.40 53.35
CA LEU A 617 -3.09 -7.50 54.39
C LEU A 617 -1.57 -7.27 54.56
N ALA A 618 -1.21 -6.05 54.13
CA ALA A 618 -0.69 -4.96 54.96
C ALA A 618 0.83 -4.77 55.16
N SER A 619 1.18 -3.49 55.01
CA SER A 619 2.17 -2.69 55.76
C SER A 619 3.67 -2.88 55.52
N THR A 620 4.23 -1.84 54.89
CA THR A 620 5.53 -1.14 55.12
C THR A 620 6.01 -1.10 56.60
N PRO A 621 7.23 -0.60 56.97
CA PRO A 621 8.34 0.00 56.20
C PRO A 621 9.78 -0.42 56.67
N SER A 622 10.77 0.28 56.11
CA SER A 622 12.02 0.78 56.74
C SER A 622 13.32 -0.03 56.69
N ASP A 623 14.26 0.59 55.96
CA ASP A 623 15.60 1.02 56.37
C ASP A 623 16.72 0.03 56.73
N SER A 624 17.72 0.12 55.84
CA SER A 624 19.14 0.31 56.13
C SER A 624 19.95 -0.90 56.58
N ILE A 625 21.07 -1.13 55.90
CA ILE A 625 22.40 -1.14 56.51
C ILE A 625 23.43 -0.86 55.40
N LEU A 626 24.17 0.24 55.61
CA LEU A 626 25.42 0.58 54.94
C LEU A 626 26.57 -0.20 55.57
N GLY A 627 27.49 -0.70 54.75
CA GLY A 627 28.77 -1.24 55.17
C GLY A 627 29.78 -1.16 54.03
N ALA A 628 30.57 -0.08 54.05
CA ALA A 628 31.60 0.27 53.07
C ALA A 628 32.82 -0.69 53.09
N TRP A 629 33.66 -0.65 52.04
CA TRP A 629 35.08 -0.21 52.10
C TRP A 629 35.82 -0.43 50.76
N HIS A 630 36.22 0.71 50.15
CA HIS A 630 37.46 1.05 49.40
C HIS A 630 38.17 0.04 48.47
N SER A 631 38.34 0.29 47.15
CA SER A 631 39.10 1.32 46.39
C SER A 631 40.45 0.79 45.85
N LYS A 632 40.69 0.87 44.53
CA LYS A 632 41.86 1.55 43.92
C LYS A 632 41.95 1.41 42.38
N LEU A 633 42.22 2.57 41.76
CA LEU A 633 42.99 2.84 40.52
C LEU A 633 42.33 2.45 39.17
N GLY A 634 42.36 3.26 38.12
CA GLY A 634 43.00 4.56 37.89
C GLY A 634 42.50 5.19 36.57
N GLU A 635 42.71 6.50 36.46
CA GLU A 635 42.43 7.35 35.31
C GLU A 635 43.34 7.01 34.12
N GLU A 636 42.81 7.01 32.89
CA GLU A 636 43.50 7.51 31.70
C GLU A 636 42.46 8.01 30.68
N THR A 637 42.62 9.27 30.25
CA THR A 637 41.93 9.88 29.11
C THR A 637 42.75 9.68 27.84
N PRO A 638 42.11 9.51 26.67
CA PRO A 638 42.72 9.93 25.42
C PRO A 638 41.84 10.92 24.63
N LYS A 639 42.42 12.12 24.51
CA LYS A 639 42.53 13.05 23.37
C LYS A 639 41.57 12.92 22.16
N LEU A 640 41.02 14.07 21.80
CA LEU A 640 40.51 14.41 20.46
C LEU A 640 41.57 14.11 19.39
N GLY A 641 41.14 13.39 18.36
CA GLY A 641 41.82 13.22 17.08
C GLY A 641 40.80 13.40 15.96
N ASP A 642 41.23 14.06 14.90
CA ASP A 642 40.45 14.57 13.77
C ASP A 642 39.51 13.53 13.15
N ALA A 643 38.22 13.87 13.06
CA ALA A 643 37.24 13.13 12.27
C ALA A 643 37.22 13.72 10.85
N GLU A 644 37.95 13.09 9.94
CA GLU A 644 37.79 13.27 8.50
C GLU A 644 36.34 12.97 8.10
N GLU A 645 35.79 13.87 7.27
CA GLU A 645 34.52 13.71 6.57
C GLU A 645 34.45 12.32 5.89
N ARG A 646 33.58 11.44 6.39
CA ARG A 646 33.11 10.29 5.63
C ARG A 646 31.82 10.70 4.94
N GLU A 647 31.90 10.82 3.61
CA GLU A 647 30.73 10.85 2.74
C GLU A 647 29.82 9.66 3.07
N GLU A 648 28.61 9.97 3.54
CA GLU A 648 27.51 9.01 3.67
C GLU A 648 27.06 8.60 2.27
N ASN A 649 27.64 7.52 1.73
CA ASN A 649 27.00 6.76 0.67
C ASN A 649 25.82 6.00 1.29
N GLY A 650 24.65 6.62 1.28
CA GLY A 650 23.38 6.02 1.67
C GLY A 650 23.07 4.80 0.79
N THR A 651 23.39 3.60 1.29
CA THR A 651 22.82 2.36 0.75
C THR A 651 21.38 2.28 1.23
N GLY A 652 20.43 2.64 0.36
CA GLY A 652 19.02 2.35 0.59
C GLY A 652 18.85 0.84 0.73
N GLU A 653 18.55 0.38 1.95
CA GLU A 653 18.27 -1.03 2.21
C GLU A 653 16.75 -1.22 2.38
N VAL A 654 16.14 -1.90 1.41
CA VAL A 654 14.70 -2.20 1.38
C VAL A 654 14.36 -3.23 2.45
N LEU A 655 13.57 -2.82 3.44
CA LEU A 655 12.87 -3.74 4.32
C LEU A 655 11.49 -4.03 3.73
N LEU A 656 11.30 -5.24 3.20
CA LEU A 656 9.96 -5.75 2.88
C LEU A 656 9.32 -6.32 4.14
N VAL A 657 8.65 -5.46 4.90
CA VAL A 657 7.65 -5.95 5.85
C VAL A 657 6.38 -6.17 5.04
N ALA A 658 5.87 -7.39 5.05
CA ALA A 658 4.45 -7.58 4.80
C ALA A 658 3.74 -6.88 5.97
N SER A 659 3.28 -5.65 5.75
CA SER A 659 2.67 -4.80 6.77
C SER A 659 1.55 -5.52 7.50
#